data_AF-A0A939RBR4-F1
#
_entry.id   AF-A0A939RBR4-F1
#
_cell.length_a   1.000
_cell.length_b   1.000
_cell.length_c   1.000
_cell.angle_alpha   90.00
_cell.angle_beta   90.00
_cell.angle_gamma   90.00
#
_symmetry.space_group_name_H-M   'P 1'
#
loop_
_entity.id
_entity.type
_entity.pdbx_description
1 polymer ?
#
loop_
_entity_poly.entity_id
_entity_poly.type
_entity_poly.pdbx_seq_one_letter_code
_entity_poly.pdbx_strand_id
1 'polypeptide(L)'
;MPKKEKTFSAGEVIFKQEEPCQTVYTILDGKAELYYEVNGRPRVLGRKGEDDQLGADAVLEGAYATSARAVTALTVSMQTADEYIAQLQRSGELSPAAKPKAKVSDSFDTDDDDDDGFNFSFGDDDEEEEEKPKLPVRAGRRKSVISSPRRGNVREDEETEEKTEGKNASALVKVEKPLPIVAAVQKPVVLPAEIKKFPIKEWLREGTEESVAFGPVVLLASVDRDSSGDIRDVLYQTLRQIPNLQVKAVDKSITDSNIRRGAMQIQSWMEQHNADVGLYAVLDNAGRILEFHTVRPANQTDMSLFSAGSRFFLPVQMSDEQKTLLKIFTICAMTPTRLEHEQLLRLFLPSLLNGIIAYASEPMTGLTGEEQAVNLTAFANVLSWTSLILSDANRQHQAMELYDKALKTLPSYAPEYVFVNRQVGLLRQMEAEKNDNVETFRAAEEIFKKGLEAVSEKHQPEAYSDLKQRIGSVRQKIALQTGEGEDFAQAMSAYRDALKSLSPYQHTERWADAISGLARTMQLFSSYSTKTTLLKKAVELYEKELDVLDKDEQPMLWGRACNNLASALFLLSDREGGKPDLLRRAVEVFSDALQIYDRAGAKEMAVVADNNLKRAEKILKKTEQELEKNENWLNDILKNSSEKQEENASVSDDQPLTFERIAVFEELDDEDD
;
A
#
# COMPACT_ATOMS: atom_id res chain seq x y z
N MET A 1 -10.87 38.43 0.59
CA MET A 1 -10.39 38.41 -0.81
C MET A 1 -11.55 38.82 -1.72
N PRO A 2 -11.33 39.48 -2.85
CA PRO A 2 -12.43 39.86 -3.74
C PRO A 2 -13.10 38.59 -4.28
N LYS A 3 -14.41 38.47 -4.09
CA LYS A 3 -15.22 37.38 -4.65
C LYS A 3 -15.03 37.40 -6.18
N LYS A 4 -14.58 36.29 -6.77
CA LYS A 4 -14.47 36.18 -8.23
C LYS A 4 -15.88 35.99 -8.78
N GLU A 5 -16.46 37.06 -9.30
CA GLU A 5 -17.77 37.02 -9.94
C GLU A 5 -17.64 36.51 -11.38
N LYS A 6 -18.60 35.69 -11.81
CA LYS A 6 -18.71 35.20 -13.18
C LYS A 6 -20.15 35.27 -13.64
N THR A 7 -20.35 35.66 -14.90
CA THR A 7 -21.67 35.75 -15.52
C THR A 7 -21.82 34.68 -16.59
N PHE A 8 -22.96 34.00 -16.59
CA PHE A 8 -23.35 32.97 -17.55
C PHE A 8 -24.56 33.45 -18.36
N SER A 9 -24.58 33.13 -19.65
CA SER A 9 -25.72 33.42 -20.52
C SER A 9 -26.83 32.38 -20.32
N ALA A 10 -28.08 32.75 -20.62
CA ALA A 10 -29.20 31.82 -20.55
C ALA A 10 -28.94 30.59 -21.45
N GLY A 11 -29.07 29.39 -20.87
CA GLY A 11 -28.80 28.10 -21.52
C GLY A 11 -27.37 27.58 -21.37
N GLU A 12 -26.44 28.38 -20.82
CA GLU A 12 -25.05 27.98 -20.63
C GLU A 12 -24.89 26.95 -19.49
N VAL A 13 -24.09 25.91 -19.72
CA VAL A 13 -23.80 24.89 -18.71
C VAL A 13 -22.76 25.43 -17.75
N ILE A 14 -23.05 25.36 -16.45
CA ILE A 14 -22.18 25.84 -15.38
C ILE A 14 -21.16 24.74 -15.04
N PHE A 15 -21.65 23.51 -14.84
CA PHE A 15 -20.86 22.29 -14.63
C PHE A 15 -21.72 21.07 -14.99
N LYS A 16 -21.07 19.94 -15.27
CA LYS A 16 -21.74 18.66 -15.53
C LYS A 16 -21.58 17.70 -14.38
N GLN A 17 -22.53 16.76 -14.30
CA GLN A 17 -22.45 15.62 -13.42
C GLN A 17 -21.14 14.85 -13.63
N GLU A 18 -20.55 14.34 -12.56
CA GLU A 18 -19.28 13.61 -12.53
C GLU A 18 -18.03 14.43 -12.88
N GLU A 19 -18.16 15.69 -13.31
CA GLU A 19 -17.01 16.58 -13.41
C GLU A 19 -16.43 16.85 -12.00
N PRO A 20 -15.10 16.93 -11.86
CA PRO A 20 -14.46 17.25 -10.59
C PRO A 20 -15.01 18.55 -10.00
N CYS A 21 -15.49 18.49 -8.75
CA CYS A 21 -16.06 19.65 -8.07
C CYS A 21 -14.94 20.57 -7.57
N GLN A 22 -14.49 21.49 -8.42
CA GLN A 22 -13.42 22.44 -8.10
C GLN A 22 -13.94 23.77 -7.54
N THR A 23 -15.21 24.08 -7.76
CA THR A 23 -15.78 25.39 -7.43
C THR A 23 -17.22 25.26 -6.91
N VAL A 24 -17.53 26.00 -5.85
CA VAL A 24 -18.90 26.27 -5.40
C VAL A 24 -19.35 27.60 -5.97
N TYR A 25 -20.56 27.63 -6.53
CA TYR A 25 -21.14 28.83 -7.10
C TYR A 25 -22.30 29.30 -6.22
N THR A 26 -22.21 30.51 -5.70
CA THR A 26 -23.34 31.16 -5.00
C THR A 26 -24.02 32.11 -5.98
N ILE A 27 -25.31 31.95 -6.20
CA ILE A 27 -26.06 32.78 -7.14
C ILE A 27 -26.25 34.17 -6.54
N LEU A 28 -25.80 35.20 -7.26
CA LEU A 28 -25.97 36.61 -6.89
C LEU A 28 -27.17 37.25 -7.61
N ASP A 29 -27.48 36.81 -8.83
CA ASP A 29 -28.63 37.27 -9.60
C ASP A 29 -28.96 36.26 -10.70
N GLY A 30 -30.25 36.05 -10.99
CA GLY A 30 -30.75 35.11 -12.00
C GLY A 30 -31.19 33.75 -11.44
N LYS A 31 -31.41 32.79 -12.35
CA LYS A 31 -31.89 31.43 -12.02
C LYS A 31 -31.06 30.37 -12.72
N ALA A 32 -30.74 29.30 -12.00
CA ALA A 32 -30.13 28.08 -12.53
C ALA A 32 -31.09 26.89 -12.38
N GLU A 33 -30.91 25.85 -13.19
CA GLU A 33 -31.61 24.58 -13.00
C GLU A 33 -30.63 23.42 -12.91
N LEU A 34 -30.93 22.50 -12.00
CA LEU A 34 -30.19 21.26 -11.79
C LEU A 34 -30.85 20.13 -12.57
N TYR A 35 -30.08 19.29 -13.24
CA TYR A 35 -30.60 18.20 -14.06
C TYR A 35 -29.64 16.99 -14.14
N TYR A 36 -30.22 15.82 -14.38
CA TYR A 36 -29.51 14.60 -14.81
C TYR A 36 -29.63 14.41 -16.31
N GLU A 37 -28.60 13.85 -16.94
CA GLU A 37 -28.66 13.49 -18.36
C GLU A 37 -28.95 11.99 -18.49
N VAL A 38 -30.16 11.64 -18.97
CA VAL A 38 -30.56 10.24 -19.18
C VAL A 38 -30.80 10.02 -20.67
N ASN A 39 -29.98 9.17 -21.30
CA ASN A 39 -30.03 8.89 -22.74
C ASN A 39 -29.95 10.17 -23.62
N GLY A 40 -29.08 11.12 -23.23
CA GLY A 40 -28.89 12.39 -23.93
C GLY A 40 -30.06 13.37 -23.80
N ARG A 41 -30.98 13.16 -22.83
CA ARG A 41 -32.07 14.09 -22.53
C ARG A 41 -31.97 14.59 -21.07
N PRO A 42 -32.03 15.91 -20.85
CA PRO A 42 -31.97 16.47 -19.50
C PRO A 42 -33.30 16.24 -18.76
N ARG A 43 -33.22 15.64 -17.57
CA ARG A 43 -34.31 15.58 -16.58
C ARG A 43 -34.06 16.58 -15.47
N VAL A 44 -34.88 17.62 -15.42
CA VAL A 44 -34.75 18.72 -14.44
C VAL A 44 -35.20 18.25 -13.06
N LEU A 45 -34.36 18.48 -12.06
CA LEU A 45 -34.59 18.14 -10.64
C LEU A 45 -35.20 19.31 -9.87
N GLY A 46 -34.79 20.53 -10.21
CA GLY A 46 -35.19 21.73 -9.49
C GLY A 46 -34.54 22.99 -10.05
N ARG A 47 -35.07 24.13 -9.63
CA ARG A 47 -34.55 25.46 -9.96
C ARG A 47 -34.01 26.13 -8.70
N LYS A 48 -32.90 26.83 -8.86
CA LYS A 48 -32.15 27.54 -7.82
C LYS A 48 -32.09 29.02 -8.18
N GLY A 49 -32.30 29.88 -7.19
CA GLY A 49 -32.41 31.33 -7.36
C GLY A 49 -31.31 32.08 -6.63
N GLU A 50 -31.53 33.37 -6.41
CA GLU A 50 -30.62 34.23 -5.62
C GLU A 50 -30.32 33.63 -4.24
N ASP A 51 -29.07 33.76 -3.79
CA ASP A 51 -28.50 33.20 -2.55
C ASP A 51 -28.37 31.67 -2.47
N ASP A 52 -28.93 30.92 -3.43
CA ASP A 52 -28.71 29.47 -3.49
C ASP A 52 -27.27 29.13 -3.90
N GLN A 53 -26.74 28.05 -3.32
CA GLN A 53 -25.44 27.48 -3.68
C GLN A 53 -25.59 26.30 -4.65
N LEU A 54 -24.74 26.27 -5.67
CA LEU A 54 -24.62 25.18 -6.63
C LEU A 54 -23.29 24.47 -6.42
N GLY A 55 -23.35 23.15 -6.26
CA GLY A 55 -22.16 22.32 -6.06
C GLY A 55 -21.62 22.28 -4.63
N ALA A 56 -22.25 22.98 -3.69
CA ALA A 56 -21.89 22.95 -2.26
C ALA A 56 -21.84 21.53 -1.69
N ASP A 57 -22.90 20.75 -1.92
CA ASP A 57 -23.00 19.36 -1.44
C ASP A 57 -21.94 18.45 -2.09
N ALA A 58 -21.48 18.81 -3.29
CA ALA A 58 -20.52 18.03 -4.07
C ALA A 58 -19.06 18.26 -3.65
N VAL A 59 -18.76 19.24 -2.79
CA VAL A 59 -17.38 19.60 -2.43
C VAL A 59 -16.66 18.49 -1.69
N LEU A 60 -17.29 17.96 -0.63
CA LEU A 60 -16.74 16.82 0.12
C LEU A 60 -16.72 15.54 -0.72
N GLU A 61 -17.65 15.46 -1.67
CA GLU A 61 -17.84 14.33 -2.58
C GLU A 61 -16.85 14.32 -3.75
N GLY A 62 -16.26 15.48 -4.07
CA GLY A 62 -15.20 15.70 -5.05
C GLY A 62 -15.65 15.70 -6.52
N ALA A 63 -16.91 15.42 -6.81
CA ALA A 63 -17.49 15.49 -8.14
C ALA A 63 -18.95 15.96 -8.05
N TYR A 64 -19.41 16.72 -9.06
CA TYR A 64 -20.78 17.23 -9.04
C TYR A 64 -21.80 16.10 -9.15
N ALA A 65 -22.69 16.01 -8.16
CA ALA A 65 -23.77 15.02 -8.13
C ALA A 65 -24.82 15.21 -9.24
N THR A 66 -24.91 16.41 -9.83
CA THR A 66 -25.89 16.80 -10.85
C THR A 66 -25.25 17.76 -11.85
N SER A 67 -25.80 17.91 -13.04
CA SER A 67 -25.43 19.00 -13.95
C SER A 67 -26.20 20.27 -13.63
N ALA A 68 -25.61 21.44 -13.88
CA ALA A 68 -26.26 22.72 -13.68
C ALA A 68 -26.18 23.58 -14.95
N ARG A 69 -27.26 24.26 -15.31
CA ARG A 69 -27.26 25.27 -16.39
C ARG A 69 -28.04 26.53 -16.00
N ALA A 70 -27.64 27.65 -16.56
CA ALA A 70 -28.32 28.92 -16.37
C ALA A 70 -29.66 28.93 -17.13
N VAL A 71 -30.74 29.32 -16.45
CA VAL A 71 -32.09 29.47 -17.04
C VAL A 71 -32.27 30.90 -17.57
N THR A 72 -31.77 31.88 -16.82
CA THR A 72 -31.69 33.29 -17.22
C THR A 72 -30.23 33.69 -17.37
N ALA A 73 -29.95 34.95 -17.73
CA ALA A 73 -28.64 35.51 -17.41
C ALA A 73 -28.41 35.32 -15.90
N LEU A 74 -27.26 34.74 -15.56
CA LEU A 74 -26.95 34.29 -14.20
C LEU A 74 -25.60 34.85 -13.78
N THR A 75 -25.57 35.60 -12.68
CA THR A 75 -24.34 36.08 -12.06
C THR A 75 -24.09 35.27 -10.79
N VAL A 76 -22.88 34.74 -10.65
CA VAL A 76 -22.49 33.91 -9.49
C VAL A 76 -21.18 34.40 -8.89
N SER A 77 -21.05 34.26 -7.58
CA SER A 77 -19.78 34.32 -6.87
C SER A 77 -19.15 32.93 -6.88
N MET A 78 -17.87 32.85 -7.26
CA MET A 78 -17.10 31.60 -7.23
C MET A 78 -16.25 31.53 -5.97
N GLN A 79 -16.28 30.39 -5.32
CA GLN A 79 -15.40 30.01 -4.22
C GLN A 79 -14.76 28.67 -4.57
N THR A 80 -13.45 28.52 -4.36
CA THR A 80 -12.81 27.22 -4.62
C THR A 80 -13.33 26.18 -3.63
N ALA A 81 -13.27 24.90 -4.00
CA ALA A 81 -13.61 23.80 -3.09
C ALA A 81 -12.87 23.94 -1.73
N ASP A 82 -11.57 24.25 -1.77
CA ASP A 82 -10.75 24.45 -0.57
C ASP A 82 -11.20 25.66 0.27
N GLU A 83 -11.51 26.79 -0.37
CA GLU A 83 -12.02 27.97 0.32
C GLU A 83 -13.38 27.71 0.97
N TYR A 84 -14.23 26.91 0.34
CA TYR A 84 -15.54 26.53 0.86
C TYR A 84 -15.43 25.57 2.04
N ILE A 85 -14.54 24.58 1.98
CA ILE A 85 -14.20 23.70 3.10
C ILE A 85 -13.69 24.52 4.29
N ALA A 86 -12.76 25.44 4.05
CA ALA A 86 -12.24 26.34 5.09
C ALA A 86 -13.32 27.29 5.68
N GLN A 87 -14.39 27.58 4.93
CA GLN A 87 -15.54 28.32 5.46
C GLN A 87 -16.41 27.43 6.36
N LEU A 88 -16.75 26.22 5.92
CA LEU A 88 -17.55 25.28 6.70
C LEU A 88 -16.84 24.86 8.01
N GLN A 89 -15.51 24.83 8.01
CA GLN A 89 -14.73 24.64 9.24
C GLN A 89 -14.87 25.84 10.20
N ARG A 90 -14.76 27.07 9.68
CA ARG A 90 -14.91 28.29 10.49
C ARG A 90 -16.32 28.47 11.04
N SER A 91 -17.34 28.03 10.31
CA SER A 91 -18.73 28.02 10.80
C SER A 91 -18.99 26.87 11.78
N GLY A 92 -18.08 25.89 11.88
CA GLY A 92 -18.25 24.71 12.71
C GLY A 92 -19.17 23.64 12.09
N GLU A 93 -19.61 23.82 10.85
CA GLU A 93 -20.43 22.84 10.11
C GLU A 93 -19.67 21.57 9.74
N LEU A 94 -18.32 21.63 9.69
CA LEU A 94 -17.44 20.46 9.58
C LEU A 94 -16.82 20.04 10.92
N SER A 95 -17.07 20.80 11.98
CA SER A 95 -16.64 20.44 13.32
C SER A 95 -17.69 19.53 13.95
N PRO A 96 -17.29 18.51 14.74
CA PRO A 96 -18.25 17.73 15.48
C PRO A 96 -19.05 18.69 16.38
N ALA A 97 -20.38 18.73 16.19
CA ALA A 97 -21.26 19.42 17.12
C ALA A 97 -20.88 18.97 18.54
N ALA A 98 -20.61 19.91 19.43
CA ALA A 98 -20.36 19.63 20.83
C ALA A 98 -21.63 19.02 21.44
N LYS A 99 -21.84 17.72 21.23
CA LYS A 99 -22.46 16.90 22.25
C LYS A 99 -21.58 17.06 23.49
N PRO A 100 -22.13 17.03 24.72
CA PRO A 100 -21.29 16.81 25.89
C PRO A 100 -20.41 15.60 25.57
N LYS A 101 -19.23 15.50 26.18
CA LYS A 101 -18.43 14.26 26.14
C LYS A 101 -19.33 13.09 26.59
N ALA A 102 -20.15 12.55 25.69
CA ALA A 102 -20.30 11.14 25.53
C ALA A 102 -18.86 10.69 25.55
N LYS A 103 -18.53 9.85 26.55
CA LYS A 103 -17.25 9.16 26.56
C LYS A 103 -16.95 8.84 25.10
N VAL A 104 -15.76 9.18 24.64
CA VAL A 104 -15.16 8.45 23.54
C VAL A 104 -15.11 7.02 24.08
N SER A 105 -16.23 6.30 23.98
CA SER A 105 -16.37 4.93 24.42
C SER A 105 -15.99 4.13 23.20
N ASP A 106 -14.69 3.85 23.14
CA ASP A 106 -14.14 2.56 22.75
C ASP A 106 -14.80 1.92 21.53
N SER A 107 -14.81 2.61 20.37
CA SER A 107 -15.41 2.01 19.18
C SER A 107 -14.73 2.10 17.83
N PHE A 108 -13.47 2.52 17.81
CA PHE A 108 -12.63 2.44 16.62
C PHE A 108 -11.20 2.04 17.02
N ASP A 109 -11.04 0.87 17.63
CA ASP A 109 -9.72 0.25 17.78
C ASP A 109 -9.41 -0.54 16.51
N THR A 110 -8.69 0.11 15.59
CA THR A 110 -7.83 -0.62 14.66
C THR A 110 -6.63 -1.09 15.47
N ASP A 111 -6.70 -2.28 16.07
CA ASP A 111 -5.52 -2.88 16.68
C ASP A 111 -4.40 -2.91 15.63
N ASP A 112 -3.28 -2.31 16.01
CA ASP A 112 -2.06 -2.13 15.24
C ASP A 112 -1.50 -3.46 14.71
N ASP A 113 -1.25 -3.50 13.40
CA ASP A 113 -0.03 -4.00 12.74
C ASP A 113 -0.37 -4.21 11.25
N ASP A 114 -0.01 -3.25 10.38
CA ASP A 114 0.08 -3.33 8.91
C ASP A 114 -1.09 -3.91 8.07
N ASP A 115 -2.18 -4.38 8.67
CA ASP A 115 -3.26 -5.08 7.98
C ASP A 115 -4.54 -4.26 7.93
N ASP A 116 -5.10 -4.19 6.73
CA ASP A 116 -6.24 -3.36 6.33
C ASP A 116 -7.61 -3.75 6.89
N GLY A 117 -7.63 -4.48 8.01
CA GLY A 117 -8.84 -4.91 8.69
C GLY A 117 -9.48 -3.80 9.50
N PHE A 118 -10.65 -3.31 9.05
CA PHE A 118 -11.52 -2.47 9.89
C PHE A 118 -12.11 -3.34 11.01
N ASN A 119 -11.84 -3.01 12.28
CA ASN A 119 -12.38 -3.72 13.45
C ASN A 119 -13.32 -2.79 14.25
N PHE A 120 -14.43 -3.35 14.76
CA PHE A 120 -15.39 -2.62 15.58
C PHE A 120 -15.27 -3.02 17.04
N SER A 121 -14.62 -2.21 17.88
CA SER A 121 -14.81 -2.29 19.33
C SER A 121 -16.15 -1.59 19.67
N PHE A 122 -16.93 -2.08 20.62
CA PHE A 122 -17.90 -1.26 21.35
C PHE A 122 -17.88 -1.85 22.74
N GLY A 123 -17.81 -1.02 23.79
CA GLY A 123 -17.92 -1.51 25.15
C GLY A 123 -19.22 -2.30 25.34
N ASP A 124 -19.12 -3.62 25.49
CA ASP A 124 -20.19 -4.44 26.02
C ASP A 124 -20.35 -4.03 27.50
N ASP A 125 -21.29 -3.12 27.78
CA ASP A 125 -21.74 -2.79 29.15
C ASP A 125 -22.67 -3.90 29.72
N ASP A 126 -22.61 -5.12 29.18
CA ASP A 126 -23.30 -6.29 29.72
C ASP A 126 -22.27 -7.22 30.39
N GLU A 127 -22.03 -7.01 31.67
CA GLU A 127 -21.34 -7.95 32.56
C GLU A 127 -22.10 -9.29 32.60
N GLU A 128 -21.63 -10.29 31.85
CA GLU A 128 -21.69 -11.68 32.28
C GLU A 128 -20.27 -12.14 32.64
N GLU A 129 -19.99 -12.16 33.96
CA GLU A 129 -18.76 -12.69 34.53
C GLU A 129 -18.60 -14.20 34.19
N GLU A 130 -17.91 -14.52 33.10
CA GLU A 130 -17.28 -15.84 32.96
C GLU A 130 -15.84 -15.79 33.51
N GLU A 131 -15.64 -16.50 34.63
CA GLU A 131 -14.36 -16.66 35.31
C GLU A 131 -13.26 -17.23 34.38
N LYS A 132 -12.31 -16.40 33.97
CA LYS A 132 -11.03 -16.87 33.40
C LYS A 132 -10.10 -17.39 34.51
N PRO A 133 -9.40 -18.53 34.31
CA PRO A 133 -8.51 -19.08 35.33
C PRO A 133 -7.22 -18.25 35.44
N LYS A 134 -6.91 -17.82 36.68
CA LYS A 134 -5.71 -17.04 37.04
C LYS A 134 -4.44 -17.89 36.92
N LEU A 135 -3.52 -17.51 36.03
CA LEU A 135 -2.14 -17.98 36.03
C LEU A 135 -1.33 -17.26 37.13
N PRO A 136 -0.38 -17.93 37.81
CA PRO A 136 0.22 -17.39 39.02
C PRO A 136 1.35 -16.40 38.73
N VAL A 137 1.25 -15.24 39.38
CA VAL A 137 2.32 -14.24 39.54
C VAL A 137 3.39 -14.80 40.48
N ARG A 138 4.66 -14.83 40.04
CA ARG A 138 5.80 -15.13 40.91
C ARG A 138 6.70 -13.90 41.03
N ALA A 139 6.56 -13.19 42.14
CA ALA A 139 7.50 -12.17 42.59
C ALA A 139 8.72 -12.80 43.29
N GLY A 140 9.93 -12.27 43.02
CA GLY A 140 11.16 -12.68 43.70
C GLY A 140 12.31 -11.71 43.45
N ARG A 141 12.57 -10.82 44.42
CA ARG A 141 13.66 -9.83 44.48
C ARG A 141 15.07 -10.46 44.56
N ARG A 142 16.00 -9.83 43.84
CA ARG A 142 17.44 -9.51 44.08
C ARG A 142 18.30 -10.42 44.99
N LYS A 143 19.51 -10.76 44.49
CA LYS A 143 20.79 -10.50 45.18
C LYS A 143 22.00 -10.59 44.21
N SER A 144 22.79 -9.53 44.21
CA SER A 144 24.15 -9.41 43.67
C SER A 144 25.18 -10.05 44.60
N VAL A 145 26.18 -10.76 44.06
CA VAL A 145 27.47 -10.97 44.74
C VAL A 145 28.61 -10.93 43.72
N ILE A 146 29.56 -10.08 44.03
CA ILE A 146 30.88 -9.84 43.44
C ILE A 146 31.85 -10.96 43.88
N SER A 147 32.68 -11.49 42.99
CA SER A 147 34.06 -11.87 43.35
C SER A 147 34.93 -12.24 42.13
N SER A 148 35.89 -11.36 41.84
CA SER A 148 37.27 -11.69 41.46
C SER A 148 38.16 -11.09 42.58
N PRO A 149 39.50 -11.26 42.67
CA PRO A 149 40.43 -11.96 41.76
C PRO A 149 41.51 -12.82 42.49
N ARG A 150 42.38 -13.51 41.75
CA ARG A 150 43.80 -13.62 42.16
C ARG A 150 44.76 -13.82 40.97
N ARG A 151 45.81 -12.99 41.03
CA ARG A 151 46.99 -12.87 40.15
C ARG A 151 47.98 -14.02 40.34
N GLY A 152 48.82 -14.24 39.32
CA GLY A 152 50.08 -14.96 39.42
C GLY A 152 50.93 -14.89 38.14
N ASN A 153 51.63 -13.76 37.96
CA ASN A 153 52.90 -13.54 37.23
C ASN A 153 53.89 -14.74 37.34
N VAL A 154 54.92 -15.04 36.52
CA VAL A 154 55.74 -14.36 35.48
C VAL A 154 56.91 -15.31 35.08
N ARG A 155 57.50 -15.13 33.87
CA ARG A 155 58.87 -15.49 33.37
C ARG A 155 59.22 -16.97 33.14
N GLU A 156 59.65 -17.38 31.94
CA GLU A 156 60.91 -17.14 31.17
C GLU A 156 62.07 -18.08 31.58
N ASP A 157 62.77 -18.53 30.54
CA ASP A 157 64.14 -19.06 30.46
C ASP A 157 64.39 -20.59 30.32
N GLU A 158 64.85 -20.91 29.11
CA GLU A 158 66.09 -21.62 28.73
C GLU A 158 66.31 -23.13 29.02
N GLU A 159 66.57 -23.81 27.90
CA GLU A 159 67.58 -24.85 27.63
C GLU A 159 67.95 -25.89 28.70
N THR A 160 67.85 -27.18 28.35
CA THR A 160 69.02 -28.05 28.02
C THR A 160 68.63 -29.51 27.81
N GLU A 161 69.52 -30.20 27.09
CA GLU A 161 69.50 -31.54 26.52
C GLU A 161 69.35 -32.70 27.53
N GLU A 162 68.72 -33.82 27.14
CA GLU A 162 69.42 -35.10 26.88
C GLU A 162 68.47 -36.28 26.57
N LYS A 163 68.74 -36.89 25.41
CA LYS A 163 68.71 -38.31 25.02
C LYS A 163 67.92 -39.32 25.85
N THR A 164 67.02 -40.04 25.18
CA THR A 164 67.04 -41.53 25.18
C THR A 164 66.55 -42.06 23.83
N GLU A 165 67.37 -42.94 23.24
CA GLU A 165 67.13 -43.67 21.99
C GLU A 165 66.11 -44.81 22.16
N GLY A 166 65.35 -45.13 21.10
CA GLY A 166 64.54 -46.35 21.10
C GLY A 166 63.60 -46.56 19.91
N LYS A 167 64.17 -46.81 18.73
CA LYS A 167 63.64 -47.63 17.60
C LYS A 167 62.17 -47.48 17.19
N ASN A 168 61.95 -46.98 15.96
CA ASN A 168 61.26 -47.75 14.91
C ASN A 168 61.48 -47.13 13.53
N ALA A 169 61.90 -47.96 12.58
CA ALA A 169 62.12 -47.60 11.18
C ALA A 169 60.82 -47.74 10.39
N SER A 170 60.47 -46.76 9.56
CA SER A 170 59.75 -47.00 8.31
C SER A 170 59.94 -45.88 7.28
N ALA A 171 60.44 -46.30 6.12
CA ALA A 171 60.29 -45.77 4.75
C ALA A 171 60.37 -44.25 4.48
N LEU A 172 61.47 -43.85 3.81
CA LEU A 172 61.58 -42.61 3.05
C LEU A 172 60.61 -42.61 1.86
N VAL A 173 59.59 -41.74 1.90
CA VAL A 173 58.81 -41.34 0.72
C VAL A 173 59.28 -39.94 0.32
N LYS A 174 59.89 -39.82 -0.87
CA LYS A 174 60.12 -38.52 -1.51
C LYS A 174 58.76 -37.91 -1.84
N VAL A 175 58.35 -36.90 -1.08
CA VAL A 175 57.20 -36.07 -1.41
C VAL A 175 57.66 -35.04 -2.44
N GLU A 176 57.48 -35.34 -3.73
CA GLU A 176 57.38 -34.28 -4.73
C GLU A 176 56.12 -33.47 -4.41
N LYS A 177 56.29 -32.18 -4.11
CA LYS A 177 55.15 -31.26 -3.96
C LYS A 177 54.39 -31.27 -5.30
N PRO A 178 53.09 -31.60 -5.32
CA PRO A 178 52.32 -31.48 -6.55
C PRO A 178 52.35 -30.01 -6.97
N LEU A 179 52.72 -29.75 -8.22
CA LEU A 179 52.51 -28.46 -8.85
C LEU A 179 51.03 -28.07 -8.65
N PRO A 180 50.71 -26.82 -8.29
CA PRO A 180 49.34 -26.41 -8.10
C PRO A 180 48.57 -26.70 -9.39
N ILE A 181 47.55 -27.55 -9.29
CA ILE A 181 46.57 -27.73 -10.35
C ILE A 181 45.84 -26.39 -10.43
N VAL A 182 46.28 -25.51 -11.32
CA VAL A 182 45.49 -24.34 -11.70
C VAL A 182 44.27 -24.91 -12.41
N ALA A 183 43.16 -25.00 -11.69
CA ALA A 183 41.89 -25.37 -12.29
C ALA A 183 41.66 -24.46 -13.50
N ALA A 184 41.51 -25.04 -14.69
CA ALA A 184 41.26 -24.25 -15.89
C ALA A 184 39.99 -23.41 -15.64
N VAL A 185 40.10 -22.09 -15.83
CA VAL A 185 38.97 -21.17 -15.67
C VAL A 185 37.87 -21.64 -16.62
N GLN A 186 36.79 -22.20 -16.06
CA GLN A 186 35.67 -22.71 -16.86
C GLN A 186 34.94 -21.53 -17.49
N LYS A 187 35.16 -21.31 -18.79
CA LYS A 187 34.43 -20.28 -19.53
C LYS A 187 32.93 -20.61 -19.59
N PRO A 188 32.05 -19.60 -19.57
CA PRO A 188 30.62 -19.83 -19.71
C PRO A 188 30.30 -20.49 -21.04
N VAL A 189 29.35 -21.42 -21.03
CA VAL A 189 28.62 -21.78 -22.25
C VAL A 189 27.72 -20.60 -22.60
N VAL A 190 27.93 -20.02 -23.78
CA VAL A 190 27.18 -18.86 -24.26
C VAL A 190 26.00 -19.36 -25.09
N LEU A 191 24.79 -19.03 -24.63
CA LEU A 191 23.52 -19.43 -25.24
C LEU A 191 23.05 -18.38 -26.26
N PRO A 192 22.26 -18.76 -27.27
CA PRO A 192 21.61 -17.80 -28.13
C PRO A 192 20.59 -16.98 -27.34
N ALA A 193 20.65 -15.66 -27.46
CA ALA A 193 19.70 -14.77 -26.77
C ALA A 193 18.25 -14.95 -27.27
N GLU A 194 18.08 -15.27 -28.56
CA GLU A 194 16.78 -15.58 -29.17
C GLU A 194 16.75 -17.03 -29.64
N ILE A 195 15.91 -17.84 -29.00
CA ILE A 195 15.62 -19.20 -29.41
C ILE A 195 14.75 -19.12 -30.66
N LYS A 196 15.35 -19.33 -31.84
CA LYS A 196 14.61 -19.45 -33.09
C LYS A 196 13.72 -20.69 -32.99
N LYS A 197 12.40 -20.53 -33.16
CA LYS A 197 11.46 -21.66 -33.23
C LYS A 197 11.97 -22.64 -34.31
N PHE A 198 12.47 -23.79 -33.83
CA PHE A 198 13.06 -24.93 -34.55
C PHE A 198 14.49 -24.70 -35.09
N PRO A 199 15.49 -25.22 -34.35
CA PRO A 199 16.00 -26.54 -34.71
C PRO A 199 16.18 -27.47 -33.49
N ILE A 200 15.65 -28.69 -33.61
CA ILE A 200 15.74 -29.80 -32.63
C ILE A 200 17.18 -30.05 -32.11
N LYS A 201 18.21 -29.61 -32.87
CA LYS A 201 19.62 -29.65 -32.46
C LYS A 201 19.99 -28.70 -31.31
N GLU A 202 19.37 -27.53 -31.18
CA GLU A 202 19.63 -26.59 -30.08
C GLU A 202 18.94 -27.06 -28.80
N TRP A 203 17.70 -27.53 -28.92
CA TRP A 203 16.96 -28.20 -27.84
C TRP A 203 17.68 -29.47 -27.34
N LEU A 204 18.33 -30.25 -28.23
CA LEU A 204 19.16 -31.39 -27.84
C LEU A 204 20.48 -30.99 -27.17
N ARG A 205 20.98 -29.76 -27.38
CA ARG A 205 22.21 -29.27 -26.73
C ARG A 205 21.92 -28.85 -25.29
N GLU A 206 20.76 -28.24 -25.04
CA GLU A 206 20.21 -28.05 -23.68
C GLU A 206 19.94 -29.41 -23.00
N GLY A 207 19.30 -30.35 -23.71
CA GLY A 207 18.93 -31.66 -23.17
C GLY A 207 20.10 -32.61 -22.84
N THR A 208 21.33 -32.34 -23.31
CA THR A 208 22.51 -33.13 -22.95
C THR A 208 23.29 -32.58 -21.75
N GLU A 209 23.01 -31.35 -21.30
CA GLU A 209 23.68 -30.72 -20.15
C GLU A 209 22.75 -30.38 -18.97
N GLU A 210 21.42 -30.37 -19.17
CA GLU A 210 20.47 -30.21 -18.06
C GLU A 210 20.38 -31.49 -17.20
N SER A 211 21.35 -31.66 -16.30
CA SER A 211 21.00 -32.22 -15.00
C SER A 211 19.88 -31.34 -14.43
N VAL A 212 18.77 -31.90 -13.97
CA VAL A 212 17.69 -31.16 -13.30
C VAL A 212 18.29 -30.16 -12.33
N ALA A 213 18.35 -28.90 -12.75
CA ALA A 213 19.27 -27.94 -12.17
C ALA A 213 18.52 -27.25 -11.03
N PHE A 214 18.81 -27.69 -9.80
CA PHE A 214 18.19 -27.16 -8.58
C PHE A 214 18.83 -25.79 -8.25
N GLY A 215 18.03 -24.72 -8.16
CA GLY A 215 18.47 -23.40 -7.70
C GLY A 215 18.10 -22.21 -8.60
N PRO A 216 18.25 -20.95 -8.12
CA PRO A 216 17.86 -19.75 -8.85
C PRO A 216 18.73 -19.52 -10.10
N VAL A 217 18.14 -18.93 -11.13
CA VAL A 217 18.78 -18.72 -12.44
C VAL A 217 18.93 -17.23 -12.71
N VAL A 218 20.18 -16.78 -12.90
CA VAL A 218 20.52 -15.44 -13.39
C VAL A 218 20.88 -15.53 -14.86
N LEU A 219 20.17 -14.76 -15.69
CA LEU A 219 20.50 -14.57 -17.09
C LEU A 219 21.45 -13.38 -17.24
N LEU A 220 22.69 -13.64 -17.65
CA LEU A 220 23.73 -12.64 -17.86
C LEU A 220 23.85 -12.30 -19.35
N ALA A 221 23.54 -11.07 -19.73
CA ALA A 221 23.76 -10.58 -21.09
C ALA A 221 25.26 -10.37 -21.37
N SER A 222 25.65 -10.49 -22.64
CA SER A 222 26.99 -10.06 -23.06
C SER A 222 27.10 -8.53 -22.95
N VAL A 223 28.32 -8.02 -22.76
CA VAL A 223 28.57 -6.57 -22.62
C VAL A 223 28.92 -5.99 -23.98
N ASP A 224 28.26 -4.89 -24.36
CA ASP A 224 28.62 -4.19 -25.60
C ASP A 224 30.06 -3.69 -25.54
N ARG A 225 30.77 -3.76 -26.68
CA ARG A 225 32.22 -3.47 -26.80
C ARG A 225 33.16 -4.40 -26.03
N ASP A 226 32.69 -5.49 -25.43
CA ASP A 226 33.51 -6.59 -24.87
C ASP A 226 33.75 -7.70 -25.90
N SER A 227 34.48 -7.38 -26.98
CA SER A 227 34.70 -8.34 -28.09
C SER A 227 35.43 -9.62 -27.68
N SER A 228 36.26 -9.56 -26.64
CA SER A 228 36.96 -10.71 -26.03
C SER A 228 36.05 -11.58 -25.16
N GLY A 229 34.96 -11.00 -24.64
CA GLY A 229 34.12 -11.62 -23.61
C GLY A 229 34.79 -11.66 -22.23
N ASP A 230 35.87 -10.91 -22.01
CA ASP A 230 36.66 -10.96 -20.80
C ASP A 230 35.89 -10.36 -19.62
N ILE A 231 35.14 -9.27 -19.86
CA ILE A 231 34.28 -8.65 -18.85
C ILE A 231 33.18 -9.64 -18.47
N ARG A 232 32.47 -10.18 -19.47
CA ARG A 232 31.42 -11.19 -19.24
C ARG A 232 31.95 -12.38 -18.45
N ASP A 233 33.13 -12.89 -18.81
CA ASP A 233 33.73 -14.06 -18.15
C ASP A 233 34.04 -13.74 -16.67
N VAL A 234 34.53 -12.54 -16.33
CA VAL A 234 34.74 -12.10 -14.94
C VAL A 234 33.44 -12.00 -14.16
N LEU A 235 32.39 -11.42 -14.75
CA LEU A 235 31.06 -11.33 -14.13
C LEU A 235 30.50 -12.74 -13.86
N TYR A 236 30.59 -13.63 -14.85
CA TYR A 236 30.17 -15.01 -14.73
C TYR A 236 30.89 -15.75 -13.60
N GLN A 237 32.22 -15.65 -13.53
CA GLN A 237 33.00 -16.27 -12.44
C GLN A 237 32.60 -15.71 -11.07
N THR A 238 32.36 -14.40 -10.98
CA THR A 238 31.98 -13.76 -9.73
C THR A 238 30.63 -14.27 -9.24
N LEU A 239 29.63 -14.34 -10.12
CA LEU A 239 28.28 -14.77 -9.76
C LEU A 239 28.20 -16.27 -9.43
N ARG A 240 28.97 -17.14 -10.11
CA ARG A 240 29.00 -18.58 -9.78
C ARG A 240 29.54 -18.90 -8.39
N GLN A 241 30.18 -17.95 -7.72
CA GLN A 241 30.59 -18.11 -6.32
C GLN A 241 29.40 -18.00 -5.35
N ILE A 242 28.22 -17.60 -5.82
CA ILE A 242 26.99 -17.62 -5.02
C ILE A 242 26.51 -19.08 -4.92
N PRO A 243 26.30 -19.62 -3.71
CA PRO A 243 25.86 -21.01 -3.53
C PRO A 243 24.55 -21.30 -4.25
N ASN A 244 24.47 -22.44 -4.95
CA ASN A 244 23.27 -22.92 -5.65
C ASN A 244 22.71 -21.95 -6.72
N LEU A 245 23.47 -20.91 -7.10
CA LEU A 245 23.09 -19.99 -8.16
C LEU A 245 23.54 -20.53 -9.51
N GLN A 246 22.64 -20.56 -10.48
CA GLN A 246 22.94 -20.85 -11.87
C GLN A 246 23.08 -19.54 -12.63
N VAL A 247 24.14 -19.45 -13.43
CA VAL A 247 24.36 -18.30 -14.31
C VAL A 247 24.30 -18.80 -15.74
N LYS A 248 23.34 -18.30 -16.51
CA LYS A 248 23.18 -18.57 -17.95
C LYS A 248 23.64 -17.34 -18.71
N ALA A 249 24.68 -17.45 -19.54
CA ALA A 249 25.19 -16.32 -20.32
C ALA A 249 24.59 -16.34 -21.73
N VAL A 250 24.16 -15.19 -22.26
CA VAL A 250 23.65 -15.07 -23.63
C VAL A 250 24.59 -14.26 -24.54
N ASP A 251 24.52 -14.52 -25.85
CA ASP A 251 25.43 -13.99 -26.87
C ASP A 251 25.17 -12.54 -27.29
N LYS A 252 23.99 -11.98 -26.99
CA LYS A 252 23.64 -10.59 -27.29
C LYS A 252 23.84 -9.65 -26.09
N SER A 253 24.17 -8.41 -26.41
CA SER A 253 24.20 -7.28 -25.48
C SER A 253 22.95 -6.42 -25.63
N ILE A 254 22.62 -5.67 -24.57
CA ILE A 254 21.60 -4.63 -24.60
C ILE A 254 22.29 -3.31 -24.96
N THR A 255 21.88 -2.70 -26.07
CA THR A 255 22.46 -1.43 -26.57
C THR A 255 21.43 -0.30 -26.64
N ASP A 256 20.19 -0.54 -26.24
CA ASP A 256 19.13 0.47 -26.26
C ASP A 256 19.36 1.47 -25.13
N SER A 257 19.41 2.77 -25.46
CA SER A 257 19.56 3.83 -24.48
C SER A 257 18.31 4.03 -23.62
N ASN A 258 17.16 3.49 -24.03
CA ASN A 258 15.95 3.49 -23.24
C ASN A 258 15.92 2.28 -22.31
N ILE A 259 16.08 2.53 -21.01
CA ILE A 259 16.13 1.52 -19.94
C ILE A 259 14.88 0.62 -19.96
N ARG A 260 13.68 1.16 -20.22
CA ARG A 260 12.43 0.36 -20.28
C ARG A 260 12.46 -0.62 -21.45
N ARG A 261 12.95 -0.20 -22.62
CA ARG A 261 13.07 -1.10 -23.79
C ARG A 261 14.16 -2.15 -23.59
N GLY A 262 15.29 -1.77 -22.98
CA GLY A 262 16.33 -2.72 -22.58
C GLY A 262 15.81 -3.77 -21.60
N ALA A 263 15.02 -3.35 -20.62
CA ALA A 263 14.35 -4.26 -19.67
C ALA A 263 13.38 -5.24 -20.37
N MET A 264 12.53 -4.75 -21.29
CA MET A 264 11.64 -5.62 -22.08
C MET A 264 12.40 -6.64 -22.91
N GLN A 265 13.54 -6.24 -23.49
CA GLN A 265 14.36 -7.13 -24.31
C GLN A 265 14.96 -8.26 -23.47
N ILE A 266 15.58 -7.95 -22.32
CA ILE A 266 16.14 -9.00 -21.46
C ILE A 266 15.04 -9.85 -20.80
N GLN A 267 13.86 -9.28 -20.47
CA GLN A 267 12.70 -10.05 -19.99
C GLN A 267 12.27 -11.13 -21.00
N SER A 268 12.22 -10.79 -22.29
CA SER A 268 11.92 -11.76 -23.34
C SER A 268 12.95 -12.90 -23.39
N TRP A 269 14.23 -12.60 -23.13
CA TRP A 269 15.26 -13.64 -23.05
C TRP A 269 15.13 -14.46 -21.76
N MET A 270 14.76 -13.84 -20.64
CA MET A 270 14.53 -14.54 -19.37
C MET A 270 13.40 -15.58 -19.50
N GLU A 271 12.30 -15.23 -20.17
CA GLU A 271 11.20 -16.15 -20.45
C GLU A 271 11.65 -17.36 -21.29
N GLN A 272 12.48 -17.12 -22.31
CA GLN A 272 13.00 -18.18 -23.17
C GLN A 272 13.95 -19.13 -22.42
N HIS A 273 14.71 -18.61 -21.46
CA HIS A 273 15.74 -19.35 -20.73
C HIS A 273 15.31 -19.80 -19.32
N ASN A 274 14.04 -19.59 -18.95
CA ASN A 274 13.48 -19.84 -17.62
C ASN A 274 14.33 -19.22 -16.49
N ALA A 275 14.66 -17.93 -16.63
CA ALA A 275 15.49 -17.21 -15.67
C ALA A 275 14.66 -16.41 -14.65
N ASP A 276 15.15 -16.36 -13.41
CA ASP A 276 14.51 -15.64 -12.30
C ASP A 276 14.91 -14.16 -12.27
N VAL A 277 16.14 -13.83 -12.66
CA VAL A 277 16.64 -12.44 -12.74
C VAL A 277 17.51 -12.26 -13.98
N GLY A 278 17.30 -11.15 -14.68
CA GLY A 278 18.17 -10.68 -15.75
C GLY A 278 19.20 -9.69 -15.24
N LEU A 279 20.44 -9.81 -15.71
CA LEU A 279 21.52 -8.88 -15.44
C LEU A 279 22.20 -8.50 -16.75
N TYR A 280 22.26 -7.20 -17.03
CA TYR A 280 23.08 -6.66 -18.11
C TYR A 280 23.89 -5.47 -17.62
N ALA A 281 24.96 -5.15 -18.34
CA ALA A 281 25.80 -3.99 -18.04
C ALA A 281 26.08 -3.20 -19.31
N VAL A 282 26.04 -1.87 -19.17
CA VAL A 282 26.43 -0.91 -20.20
C VAL A 282 27.77 -0.31 -19.81
N LEU A 283 28.73 -0.37 -20.74
CA LEU A 283 30.05 0.19 -20.52
C LEU A 283 30.02 1.71 -20.76
N ASP A 284 30.69 2.49 -19.92
CA ASP A 284 30.85 3.92 -20.16
C ASP A 284 31.71 4.20 -21.41
N ASN A 285 31.73 5.45 -21.87
CA ASN A 285 32.50 5.80 -23.07
C ASN A 285 34.01 5.59 -22.89
N ALA A 286 34.52 5.72 -21.66
CA ALA A 286 35.93 5.54 -21.37
C ALA A 286 36.35 4.08 -21.13
N GLY A 287 35.40 3.14 -21.04
CA GLY A 287 35.68 1.72 -20.79
C GLY A 287 36.14 1.41 -19.37
N ARG A 288 35.79 2.26 -18.40
CA ARG A 288 36.23 2.19 -17.00
C ARG A 288 35.13 1.73 -16.06
N ILE A 289 33.88 2.13 -16.30
CA ILE A 289 32.75 1.89 -15.40
C ILE A 289 31.68 1.10 -16.13
N LEU A 290 31.08 0.16 -15.41
CA LEU A 290 29.92 -0.61 -15.83
C LEU A 290 28.69 -0.09 -15.10
N GLU A 291 27.69 0.35 -15.86
CA GLU A 291 26.33 0.61 -15.40
C GLU A 291 25.55 -0.70 -15.47
N PHE A 292 25.31 -1.30 -14.31
CA PHE A 292 24.55 -2.55 -14.21
C PHE A 292 23.07 -2.27 -14.13
N HIS A 293 22.30 -3.15 -14.77
CA HIS A 293 20.85 -3.17 -14.68
C HIS A 293 20.35 -4.55 -14.30
N THR A 294 19.54 -4.60 -13.24
CA THR A 294 18.85 -5.80 -12.79
C THR A 294 17.39 -5.76 -13.24
N VAL A 295 16.90 -6.88 -13.75
CA VAL A 295 15.55 -6.96 -14.35
C VAL A 295 14.82 -8.20 -13.83
N ARG A 296 13.57 -7.99 -13.43
CA ARG A 296 12.65 -9.03 -12.94
C ARG A 296 11.73 -9.52 -14.07
N PRO A 297 11.12 -10.71 -13.94
CA PRO A 297 10.10 -11.18 -14.88
C PRO A 297 8.91 -10.22 -14.98
N ALA A 298 8.30 -10.10 -16.17
CA ALA A 298 7.26 -9.11 -16.44
C ALA A 298 5.95 -9.31 -15.65
N ASN A 299 5.65 -10.55 -15.23
CA ASN A 299 4.39 -10.90 -14.56
C ASN A 299 4.43 -10.78 -13.04
N GLN A 300 5.50 -10.25 -12.46
CA GLN A 300 5.53 -9.96 -11.04
C GLN A 300 4.99 -8.54 -10.84
N THR A 301 3.80 -8.42 -10.26
CA THR A 301 3.31 -7.15 -9.72
C THR A 301 4.40 -6.57 -8.82
N ASP A 302 4.60 -5.25 -8.91
CA ASP A 302 5.62 -4.52 -8.14
C ASP A 302 5.17 -4.40 -6.67
N MET A 303 4.88 -5.56 -6.04
CA MET A 303 4.39 -5.73 -4.67
C MET A 303 5.47 -5.38 -3.64
N SER A 304 6.71 -5.20 -4.07
CA SER A 304 7.81 -5.01 -3.13
C SER A 304 7.84 -3.55 -2.69
N LEU A 305 7.41 -3.31 -1.44
CA LEU A 305 7.52 -2.03 -0.74
C LEU A 305 8.88 -1.36 -0.98
N PHE A 306 9.93 -2.19 -1.03
CA PHE A 306 11.31 -1.82 -1.33
C PHE A 306 11.78 -2.61 -2.56
N SER A 307 12.46 -1.99 -3.53
CA SER A 307 13.20 -2.71 -4.57
C SER A 307 14.68 -2.47 -4.32
N ALA A 308 15.57 -3.45 -4.55
CA ALA A 308 17.03 -3.26 -4.45
C ALA A 308 17.55 -2.11 -5.34
N GLY A 309 16.72 -1.58 -6.23
CA GLY A 309 17.09 -0.66 -7.29
C GLY A 309 17.43 -1.46 -8.53
N SER A 310 17.05 -0.93 -9.69
CA SER A 310 17.30 -1.57 -10.99
C SER A 310 18.63 -1.15 -11.60
N ARG A 311 19.42 -0.31 -10.90
CA ARG A 311 20.67 0.25 -11.41
C ARG A 311 21.73 0.42 -10.32
N PHE A 312 22.98 0.09 -10.65
CA PHE A 312 24.16 0.39 -9.84
C PHE A 312 25.43 0.44 -10.71
N PHE A 313 26.52 0.98 -10.18
CA PHE A 313 27.76 1.22 -10.92
C PHE A 313 28.94 0.52 -10.26
N LEU A 314 29.73 -0.23 -11.03
CA LEU A 314 31.02 -0.77 -10.54
C LEU A 314 32.10 -0.55 -11.59
N PRO A 315 33.38 -0.36 -11.19
CA PRO A 315 34.49 -0.35 -12.13
C PRO A 315 34.61 -1.68 -12.89
N VAL A 316 35.11 -1.65 -14.12
CA VAL A 316 35.41 -2.86 -14.91
C VAL A 316 36.41 -3.75 -14.16
N GLN A 317 37.45 -3.14 -13.57
CA GLN A 317 38.40 -3.82 -12.71
C GLN A 317 37.93 -3.77 -11.25
N MET A 318 37.13 -4.76 -10.86
CA MET A 318 36.54 -4.80 -9.52
C MET A 318 37.52 -5.30 -8.45
N SER A 319 37.54 -4.63 -7.30
CA SER A 319 38.09 -5.18 -6.05
C SER A 319 37.20 -6.32 -5.51
N ASP A 320 37.66 -7.01 -4.47
CA ASP A 320 36.88 -8.10 -3.88
C ASP A 320 35.63 -7.60 -3.14
N GLU A 321 35.70 -6.39 -2.57
CA GLU A 321 34.55 -5.66 -2.01
C GLU A 321 33.49 -5.37 -3.09
N GLN A 322 33.92 -4.88 -4.25
CA GLN A 322 33.04 -4.55 -5.38
C GLN A 322 32.42 -5.81 -6.01
N LYS A 323 33.18 -6.91 -6.12
CA LYS A 323 32.63 -8.22 -6.51
C LYS A 323 31.60 -8.73 -5.49
N THR A 324 31.79 -8.44 -4.21
CA THR A 324 30.82 -8.77 -3.16
C THR A 324 29.54 -7.96 -3.31
N LEU A 325 29.64 -6.66 -3.63
CA LEU A 325 28.49 -5.81 -3.96
C LEU A 325 27.72 -6.33 -5.18
N LEU A 326 28.41 -6.73 -6.25
CA LEU A 326 27.76 -7.35 -7.43
C LEU A 326 26.90 -8.55 -7.03
N LYS A 327 27.40 -9.43 -6.14
CA LYS A 327 26.64 -10.57 -5.64
C LYS A 327 25.42 -10.14 -4.83
N ILE A 328 25.61 -9.19 -3.91
CA ILE A 328 24.54 -8.68 -3.05
C ILE A 328 23.41 -8.07 -3.88
N PHE A 329 23.73 -7.17 -4.81
CA PHE A 329 22.73 -6.52 -5.65
C PHE A 329 22.02 -7.51 -6.57
N THR A 330 22.71 -8.54 -7.05
CA THR A 330 22.10 -9.62 -7.84
C THR A 330 21.14 -10.48 -7.01
N ILE A 331 21.50 -10.83 -5.77
CA ILE A 331 20.63 -11.61 -4.87
C ILE A 331 19.39 -10.80 -4.50
N CYS A 332 19.55 -9.53 -4.13
CA CYS A 332 18.43 -8.68 -3.71
C CYS A 332 17.53 -8.24 -4.87
N ALA A 333 17.95 -8.44 -6.12
CA ALA A 333 17.07 -8.27 -7.28
C ALA A 333 16.01 -9.38 -7.38
N MET A 334 16.22 -10.55 -6.74
CA MET A 334 15.30 -11.69 -6.79
C MET A 334 14.06 -11.45 -5.94
N THR A 335 12.90 -11.81 -6.49
CA THR A 335 11.65 -11.87 -5.73
C THR A 335 11.53 -13.26 -5.08
N PRO A 336 11.32 -13.37 -3.75
CA PRO A 336 11.28 -14.62 -3.01
C PRO A 336 9.97 -15.37 -3.26
N THR A 337 9.86 -15.97 -4.43
CA THR A 337 8.70 -16.78 -4.84
C THR A 337 8.89 -18.28 -4.57
N ARG A 338 10.11 -18.71 -4.23
CA ARG A 338 10.47 -20.11 -4.01
C ARG A 338 11.42 -20.23 -2.82
N LEU A 339 11.48 -21.42 -2.23
CA LEU A 339 12.32 -21.72 -1.07
C LEU A 339 13.79 -21.42 -1.32
N GLU A 340 14.29 -21.65 -2.54
CA GLU A 340 15.69 -21.41 -2.90
C GLU A 340 16.02 -19.91 -2.91
N HIS A 341 15.07 -19.06 -3.33
CA HIS A 341 15.20 -17.61 -3.25
C HIS A 341 15.28 -17.16 -1.79
N GLU A 342 14.38 -17.67 -0.94
CA GLU A 342 14.37 -17.38 0.48
C GLU A 342 15.66 -17.82 1.19
N GLN A 343 16.22 -18.98 0.83
CA GLN A 343 17.47 -19.47 1.39
C GLN A 343 18.64 -18.53 1.08
N LEU A 344 18.75 -18.03 -0.16
CA LEU A 344 19.78 -17.04 -0.50
C LEU A 344 19.63 -15.77 0.34
N LEU A 345 18.41 -15.25 0.45
CA LEU A 345 18.10 -14.01 1.14
C LEU A 345 18.25 -14.11 2.66
N ARG A 346 17.85 -15.23 3.27
CA ARG A 346 17.85 -15.39 4.74
C ARG A 346 19.16 -15.96 5.28
N LEU A 347 19.86 -16.82 4.53
CA LEU A 347 21.04 -17.52 5.02
C LEU A 347 22.35 -16.94 4.50
N PHE A 348 22.39 -16.57 3.22
CA PHE A 348 23.65 -16.17 2.57
C PHE A 348 23.87 -14.66 2.58
N LEU A 349 22.85 -13.88 2.23
CA LEU A 349 22.92 -12.42 2.19
C LEU A 349 23.42 -11.77 3.50
N PRO A 350 22.99 -12.19 4.71
CA PRO A 350 23.48 -11.57 5.96
C PRO A 350 24.99 -11.71 6.15
N SER A 351 25.56 -12.86 5.75
CA SER A 351 27.00 -13.10 5.83
C SER A 351 27.78 -12.16 4.89
N LEU A 352 27.27 -11.91 3.67
CA LEU A 352 27.90 -10.98 2.74
C LEU A 352 27.80 -9.54 3.26
N LEU A 353 26.65 -9.16 3.81
CA LEU A 353 26.41 -7.80 4.30
C LEU A 353 27.33 -7.43 5.45
N ASN A 354 27.48 -8.32 6.44
CA ASN A 354 28.29 -8.02 7.62
C ASN A 354 29.77 -7.75 7.27
N GLY A 355 30.28 -8.33 6.18
CA GLY A 355 31.64 -8.10 5.70
C GLY A 355 31.83 -6.80 4.91
N ILE A 356 30.74 -6.19 4.39
CA ILE A 356 30.83 -5.08 3.43
C ILE A 356 30.22 -3.77 3.90
N ILE A 357 29.38 -3.77 4.95
CA ILE A 357 28.65 -2.55 5.39
C ILE A 357 29.58 -1.35 5.56
N ALA A 358 30.71 -1.49 6.24
CA ALA A 358 31.64 -0.38 6.45
C ALA A 358 32.19 0.22 5.14
N TYR A 359 32.37 -0.61 4.10
CA TYR A 359 32.81 -0.18 2.78
C TYR A 359 31.66 0.44 1.98
N ALA A 360 30.51 -0.23 1.95
CA ALA A 360 29.37 0.13 1.11
C ALA A 360 28.56 1.33 1.65
N SER A 361 28.73 1.67 2.92
CA SER A 361 28.12 2.86 3.54
C SER A 361 28.82 4.18 3.18
N GLU A 362 29.94 4.13 2.44
CA GLU A 362 30.69 5.30 2.02
C GLU A 362 30.64 5.51 0.49
N PRO A 363 30.66 6.77 -0.01
CA PRO A 363 30.67 7.03 -1.43
C PRO A 363 31.87 6.37 -2.13
N MET A 364 31.60 5.52 -3.13
CA MET A 364 32.64 4.79 -3.84
C MET A 364 33.56 5.73 -4.63
N THR A 365 34.87 5.61 -4.40
CA THR A 365 35.87 6.43 -5.08
C THR A 365 35.98 6.09 -6.56
N GLY A 366 36.26 7.10 -7.40
CA GLY A 366 36.38 6.94 -8.85
C GLY A 366 35.08 7.03 -9.64
N LEU A 367 33.93 7.09 -8.95
CA LEU A 367 32.62 7.39 -9.51
C LEU A 367 32.31 8.89 -9.43
N THR A 368 31.41 9.37 -10.29
CA THR A 368 30.81 10.70 -10.19
C THR A 368 29.87 10.81 -8.99
N GLY A 369 29.53 12.03 -8.55
CA GLY A 369 28.62 12.21 -7.40
C GLY A 369 27.24 11.55 -7.61
N GLU A 370 26.71 11.58 -8.84
CA GLU A 370 25.45 10.91 -9.16
C GLU A 370 25.59 9.38 -9.08
N GLU A 371 26.62 8.80 -9.70
CA GLU A 371 26.89 7.35 -9.64
C GLU A 371 27.11 6.88 -8.19
N GLN A 372 27.80 7.67 -7.37
CA GLN A 372 27.95 7.43 -5.94
C GLN A 372 26.60 7.41 -5.22
N ALA A 373 25.73 8.39 -5.48
CA ALA A 373 24.41 8.47 -4.89
C ALA A 373 23.51 7.28 -5.29
N VAL A 374 23.60 6.82 -6.54
CA VAL A 374 22.90 5.63 -7.02
C VAL A 374 23.38 4.37 -6.31
N ASN A 375 24.69 4.19 -6.11
CA ASN A 375 25.21 3.07 -5.34
C ASN A 375 24.80 3.09 -3.86
N LEU A 376 24.81 4.28 -3.23
CA LEU A 376 24.32 4.44 -1.86
C LEU A 376 22.83 4.09 -1.77
N THR A 377 22.04 4.47 -2.77
CA THR A 377 20.62 4.11 -2.88
C THR A 377 20.44 2.61 -3.03
N ALA A 378 21.18 1.96 -3.94
CA ALA A 378 21.12 0.51 -4.11
C ALA A 378 21.47 -0.22 -2.81
N PHE A 379 22.47 0.25 -2.07
CA PHE A 379 22.83 -0.35 -0.79
C PHE A 379 21.82 -0.06 0.32
N ALA A 380 21.27 1.15 0.38
CA ALA A 380 20.19 1.51 1.30
C ALA A 380 18.95 0.61 1.08
N ASN A 381 18.58 0.37 -0.17
CA ASN A 381 17.50 -0.54 -0.53
C ASN A 381 17.76 -1.95 -0.01
N VAL A 382 18.98 -2.46 -0.14
CA VAL A 382 19.36 -3.78 0.40
C VAL A 382 19.20 -3.81 1.93
N LEU A 383 19.59 -2.75 2.63
CA LEU A 383 19.40 -2.65 4.08
C LEU A 383 17.92 -2.57 4.47
N SER A 384 17.09 -1.83 3.73
CA SER A 384 15.63 -1.80 3.92
C SER A 384 15.02 -3.19 3.70
N TRP A 385 15.39 -3.86 2.62
CA TRP A 385 14.94 -5.21 2.28
C TRP A 385 15.27 -6.22 3.37
N THR A 386 16.52 -6.19 3.85
CA THR A 386 16.97 -7.10 4.91
C THR A 386 16.39 -6.76 6.27
N SER A 387 16.17 -5.48 6.57
CA SER A 387 15.45 -5.07 7.77
C SER A 387 14.03 -5.63 7.79
N LEU A 388 13.33 -5.61 6.64
CA LEU A 388 11.96 -6.13 6.53
C LEU A 388 11.92 -7.65 6.72
N ILE A 389 12.82 -8.40 6.07
CA ILE A 389 12.81 -9.88 6.13
C ILE A 389 13.30 -10.44 7.46
N LEU A 390 14.27 -9.76 8.07
CA LEU A 390 14.97 -10.24 9.28
C LEU A 390 14.55 -9.50 10.55
N SER A 391 13.64 -8.51 10.44
CA SER A 391 13.15 -7.68 11.55
C SER A 391 14.28 -6.99 12.35
N ASP A 392 15.30 -6.48 11.65
CA ASP A 392 16.49 -5.87 12.25
C ASP A 392 16.43 -4.33 12.22
N ALA A 393 15.93 -3.73 13.31
CA ALA A 393 15.75 -2.28 13.43
C ALA A 393 17.05 -1.46 13.22
N ASN A 394 18.22 -2.04 13.49
CA ASN A 394 19.49 -1.34 13.27
C ASN A 394 19.76 -1.12 11.77
N ARG A 395 19.35 -2.08 10.92
CA ARG A 395 19.50 -1.96 9.46
C ARG A 395 18.56 -0.92 8.88
N GLN A 396 17.38 -0.73 9.45
CA GLN A 396 16.47 0.34 9.04
C GLN A 396 17.09 1.73 9.26
N HIS A 397 17.70 1.96 10.43
CA HIS A 397 18.38 3.23 10.71
C HIS A 397 19.56 3.46 9.76
N GLN A 398 20.37 2.43 9.52
CA GLN A 398 21.47 2.51 8.56
C GLN A 398 20.97 2.79 7.13
N ALA A 399 19.87 2.16 6.71
CA ALA A 399 19.26 2.44 5.41
C ALA A 399 18.85 3.92 5.30
N MET A 400 18.21 4.46 6.35
CA MET A 400 17.79 5.86 6.38
C MET A 400 18.98 6.83 6.27
N GLU A 401 20.06 6.58 7.02
CA GLU A 401 21.29 7.38 6.91
C GLU A 401 21.86 7.38 5.49
N LEU A 402 21.82 6.23 4.80
CA LEU A 402 22.34 6.12 3.44
C LEU A 402 21.43 6.79 2.40
N TYR A 403 20.10 6.70 2.55
CA TYR A 403 19.20 7.48 1.69
C TYR A 403 19.41 8.98 1.90
N ASP A 404 19.60 9.44 3.15
CA ASP A 404 19.90 10.85 3.44
C ASP A 404 21.24 11.29 2.82
N LYS A 405 22.27 10.42 2.84
CA LYS A 405 23.53 10.67 2.10
C LYS A 405 23.28 10.74 0.59
N ALA A 406 22.49 9.82 0.03
CA ALA A 406 22.18 9.79 -1.40
C ALA A 406 21.42 11.05 -1.85
N LEU A 407 20.35 11.44 -1.15
CA LEU A 407 19.53 12.61 -1.48
C LEU A 407 20.28 13.94 -1.41
N LYS A 408 21.36 14.04 -0.62
CA LYS A 408 22.23 15.24 -0.59
C LYS A 408 23.03 15.43 -1.88
N THR A 409 23.26 14.37 -2.63
CA THR A 409 24.11 14.39 -3.84
C THR A 409 23.30 14.17 -5.11
N LEU A 410 22.16 13.48 -5.01
CA LEU A 410 21.32 13.12 -6.13
C LEU A 410 20.55 14.35 -6.67
N PRO A 411 20.71 14.72 -7.95
CA PRO A 411 19.96 15.83 -8.53
C PRO A 411 18.48 15.44 -8.75
N SER A 412 17.58 16.44 -8.75
CA SER A 412 16.13 16.20 -8.87
C SER A 412 15.70 15.58 -10.22
N TYR A 413 16.53 15.68 -11.25
CA TYR A 413 16.28 15.06 -12.55
C TYR A 413 16.81 13.61 -12.65
N ALA A 414 17.56 13.13 -11.66
CA ALA A 414 18.07 11.76 -11.68
C ALA A 414 16.89 10.77 -11.60
N PRO A 415 16.91 9.66 -12.36
CA PRO A 415 15.85 8.65 -12.33
C PRO A 415 15.55 8.13 -10.92
N GLU A 416 16.59 8.03 -10.09
CA GLU A 416 16.49 7.54 -8.71
C GLU A 416 15.87 8.55 -7.75
N TYR A 417 15.81 9.85 -8.08
CA TYR A 417 15.42 10.88 -7.11
C TYR A 417 13.99 10.70 -6.60
N VAL A 418 13.06 10.45 -7.53
CA VAL A 418 11.66 10.18 -7.23
C VAL A 418 11.53 8.89 -6.41
N PHE A 419 12.25 7.85 -6.83
CA PHE A 419 12.27 6.56 -6.16
C PHE A 419 12.78 6.68 -4.72
N VAL A 420 13.91 7.37 -4.48
CA VAL A 420 14.49 7.52 -3.14
C VAL A 420 13.58 8.32 -2.23
N ASN A 421 12.99 9.43 -2.70
CA ASN A 421 12.00 10.16 -1.88
C ASN A 421 10.82 9.28 -1.53
N ARG A 422 10.29 8.49 -2.48
CA ARG A 422 9.24 7.51 -2.18
C ARG A 422 9.67 6.52 -1.09
N GLN A 423 10.87 5.94 -1.17
CA GLN A 423 11.35 4.97 -0.17
C GLN A 423 11.54 5.59 1.22
N VAL A 424 12.13 6.78 1.31
CA VAL A 424 12.30 7.51 2.57
C VAL A 424 10.95 7.89 3.17
N GLY A 425 10.01 8.34 2.34
CA GLY A 425 8.65 8.64 2.79
C GLY A 425 7.95 7.42 3.37
N LEU A 426 8.07 6.25 2.73
CA LEU A 426 7.50 4.99 3.23
C LEU A 426 8.10 4.57 4.57
N LEU A 427 9.42 4.62 4.71
CA LEU A 427 10.08 4.28 5.98
C LEU A 427 9.69 5.24 7.11
N ARG A 428 9.50 6.53 6.81
CA ARG A 428 9.00 7.51 7.79
C ARG A 428 7.53 7.28 8.12
N GLN A 429 6.70 6.87 7.16
CA GLN A 429 5.32 6.49 7.41
C GLN A 429 5.27 5.29 8.37
N MET A 430 6.04 4.23 8.12
CA MET A 430 6.11 3.06 9.02
C MET A 430 6.60 3.44 10.43
N GLU A 431 7.57 4.34 10.53
CA GLU A 431 8.02 4.88 11.82
C GLU A 431 6.92 5.70 12.52
N ALA A 432 6.13 6.46 11.77
CA ALA A 432 5.02 7.25 12.29
C ALA A 432 3.88 6.37 12.81
N GLU A 433 3.55 5.30 12.08
CA GLU A 433 2.54 4.30 12.45
C GLU A 433 2.92 3.62 13.76
N LYS A 434 4.17 3.13 13.87
CA LYS A 434 4.66 2.48 15.09
C LYS A 434 4.66 3.38 16.33
N ASN A 435 4.84 4.68 16.16
CA ASN A 435 4.98 5.63 17.27
C ASN A 435 3.74 6.51 17.47
N ASP A 436 2.68 6.31 16.68
CA ASP A 436 1.45 7.12 16.66
C ASP A 436 1.72 8.64 16.64
N ASN A 437 2.60 9.09 15.73
CA ASN A 437 3.12 10.47 15.74
C ASN A 437 2.76 11.28 14.48
N VAL A 438 1.83 12.24 14.65
CA VAL A 438 1.40 13.20 13.62
C VAL A 438 2.57 13.93 12.94
N GLU A 439 3.57 14.38 13.70
CA GLU A 439 4.69 15.16 13.14
C GLU A 439 5.59 14.28 12.26
N THR A 440 5.73 12.99 12.60
CA THR A 440 6.45 12.03 11.75
C THR A 440 5.65 11.73 10.48
N PHE A 441 4.33 11.63 10.55
CA PHE A 441 3.47 11.56 9.36
C PHE A 441 3.64 12.81 8.47
N ARG A 442 3.61 14.01 9.04
CA ARG A 442 3.86 15.25 8.29
C ARG A 442 5.24 15.25 7.64
N ALA A 443 6.27 14.75 8.33
CA ALA A 443 7.60 14.61 7.75
C ALA A 443 7.60 13.62 6.56
N ALA A 444 6.86 12.50 6.64
CA ALA A 444 6.69 11.57 5.52
C ALA A 444 5.99 12.24 4.33
N GLU A 445 4.92 13.00 4.57
CA GLU A 445 4.19 13.75 3.56
C GLU A 445 5.11 14.74 2.80
N GLU A 446 5.94 15.49 3.54
CA GLU A 446 6.88 16.45 2.93
C GLU A 446 7.94 15.77 2.06
N ILE A 447 8.38 14.56 2.43
CA ILE A 447 9.27 13.76 1.59
C ILE A 447 8.55 13.29 0.30
N PHE A 448 7.30 12.83 0.40
CA PHE A 448 6.53 12.46 -0.79
C PHE A 448 6.30 13.67 -1.73
N LYS A 449 6.03 14.87 -1.17
CA LYS A 449 5.90 16.10 -1.94
C LYS A 449 7.18 16.47 -2.70
N LYS A 450 8.36 16.31 -2.09
CA LYS A 450 9.65 16.51 -2.79
C LYS A 450 9.80 15.57 -3.99
N GLY A 451 9.41 14.31 -3.83
CA GLY A 451 9.35 13.37 -4.95
C GLY A 451 8.37 13.84 -6.03
N LEU A 452 7.22 14.37 -5.63
CA LEU A 452 6.16 14.81 -6.53
C LEU A 452 6.56 16.03 -7.35
N GLU A 453 7.34 16.95 -6.79
CA GLU A 453 7.89 18.13 -7.48
C GLU A 453 8.79 17.77 -8.67
N ALA A 454 9.42 16.59 -8.64
CA ALA A 454 10.27 16.06 -9.72
C ALA A 454 9.49 15.27 -10.78
N VAL A 455 8.17 15.09 -10.62
CA VAL A 455 7.34 14.25 -11.49
C VAL A 455 6.35 15.11 -12.28
N SER A 456 6.22 14.82 -13.58
CA SER A 456 5.18 15.42 -14.42
C SER A 456 3.96 14.50 -14.48
N GLU A 457 2.79 15.01 -14.08
CA GLU A 457 1.50 14.29 -14.20
C GLU A 457 1.28 13.73 -15.63
N LYS A 458 1.64 14.52 -16.65
CA LYS A 458 1.44 14.15 -18.07
C LYS A 458 2.44 13.11 -18.57
N HIS A 459 3.71 13.23 -18.20
CA HIS A 459 4.79 12.41 -18.78
C HIS A 459 5.17 11.21 -17.90
N GLN A 460 4.82 11.24 -16.62
CA GLN A 460 5.10 10.21 -15.63
C GLN A 460 3.87 9.94 -14.75
N PRO A 461 2.70 9.62 -15.35
CA PRO A 461 1.44 9.46 -14.62
C PRO A 461 1.48 8.37 -13.55
N GLU A 462 2.21 7.27 -13.80
CA GLU A 462 2.37 6.16 -12.86
C GLU A 462 3.08 6.59 -11.55
N ALA A 463 4.15 7.37 -11.65
CA ALA A 463 4.88 7.87 -10.50
C ALA A 463 4.10 8.98 -9.78
N TYR A 464 3.40 9.82 -10.55
CA TYR A 464 2.55 10.89 -9.99
C TYR A 464 1.43 10.31 -9.14
N SER A 465 0.71 9.30 -9.68
CA SER A 465 -0.38 8.64 -8.95
C SER A 465 0.11 7.87 -7.73
N ASP A 466 1.28 7.23 -7.79
CA ASP A 466 1.85 6.52 -6.63
C ASP A 466 2.11 7.51 -5.50
N LEU A 467 2.81 8.61 -5.77
CA LEU A 467 3.11 9.63 -4.76
C LEU A 467 1.85 10.29 -4.21
N LYS A 468 0.85 10.56 -5.05
CA LYS A 468 -0.46 11.08 -4.61
C LYS A 468 -1.21 10.09 -3.71
N GLN A 469 -1.19 8.80 -4.04
CA GLN A 469 -1.76 7.75 -3.22
C GLN A 469 -1.03 7.67 -1.86
N ARG A 470 0.31 7.76 -1.84
CA ARG A 470 1.09 7.79 -0.58
C ARG A 470 0.78 9.01 0.27
N ILE A 471 0.65 10.19 -0.34
CA ILE A 471 0.21 11.41 0.35
C ILE A 471 -1.19 11.24 0.93
N GLY A 472 -2.13 10.64 0.18
CA GLY A 472 -3.49 10.35 0.65
C GLY A 472 -3.50 9.41 1.86
N SER A 473 -2.66 8.38 1.84
CA SER A 473 -2.49 7.43 2.96
C SER A 473 -2.01 8.12 4.23
N VAL A 474 -0.92 8.91 4.13
CA VAL A 474 -0.39 9.65 5.28
C VAL A 474 -1.39 10.68 5.80
N ARG A 475 -2.06 11.41 4.90
CA ARG A 475 -3.09 12.40 5.30
C ARG A 475 -4.29 11.75 5.97
N GLN A 476 -4.70 10.56 5.54
CA GLN A 476 -5.77 9.81 6.20
C GLN A 476 -5.38 9.46 7.65
N LYS A 477 -4.13 9.02 7.88
CA LYS A 477 -3.63 8.72 9.24
C LYS A 477 -3.56 9.97 10.12
N ILE A 478 -3.09 11.10 9.56
CA ILE A 478 -3.13 12.40 10.24
C ILE A 478 -4.58 12.76 10.59
N ALA A 479 -5.51 12.66 9.63
CA ALA A 479 -6.91 13.00 9.83
C ALA A 479 -7.57 12.19 10.95
N LEU A 480 -7.21 10.90 11.06
CA LEU A 480 -7.69 10.04 12.13
C LEU A 480 -7.24 10.52 13.51
N GLN A 481 -5.98 10.95 13.63
CA GLN A 481 -5.41 11.44 14.89
C GLN A 481 -5.88 12.85 15.26
N THR A 482 -6.02 13.75 14.28
CA THR A 482 -6.41 15.14 14.51
C THR A 482 -7.93 15.31 14.61
N GLY A 483 -8.70 14.49 13.90
CA GLY A 483 -10.14 14.67 13.71
C GLY A 483 -10.51 15.92 12.91
N GLU A 484 -9.54 16.58 12.28
CA GLU A 484 -9.75 17.82 11.55
C GLU A 484 -10.33 17.53 10.15
N GLY A 485 -11.48 18.14 9.82
CA GLY A 485 -12.12 17.95 8.51
C GLY A 485 -11.24 18.35 7.32
N GLU A 486 -10.24 19.22 7.53
CA GLU A 486 -9.28 19.59 6.48
C GLU A 486 -8.41 18.42 6.06
N ASP A 487 -7.90 17.66 7.04
CA ASP A 487 -7.03 16.53 6.79
C ASP A 487 -7.79 15.42 6.03
N PHE A 488 -9.06 15.18 6.38
CA PHE A 488 -9.93 14.27 5.62
C PHE A 488 -10.14 14.75 4.18
N ALA A 489 -10.42 16.04 3.97
CA ALA A 489 -10.60 16.60 2.64
C ALA A 489 -9.33 16.49 1.78
N GLN A 490 -8.16 16.78 2.36
CA GLN A 490 -6.88 16.68 1.68
C GLN A 490 -6.52 15.22 1.36
N ALA A 491 -6.79 14.28 2.26
CA ALA A 491 -6.65 12.85 2.01
C ALA A 491 -7.52 12.39 0.82
N MET A 492 -8.82 12.73 0.83
CA MET A 492 -9.74 12.41 -0.26
C MET A 492 -9.29 13.04 -1.60
N SER A 493 -8.82 14.28 -1.57
CA SER A 493 -8.28 14.97 -2.76
C SER A 493 -7.06 14.25 -3.35
N ALA A 494 -6.11 13.85 -2.49
CA ALA A 494 -4.92 13.13 -2.92
C ALA A 494 -5.24 11.76 -3.54
N TYR A 495 -6.18 10.99 -2.97
CA TYR A 495 -6.63 9.73 -3.59
C TYR A 495 -7.33 9.96 -4.93
N ARG A 496 -8.19 10.98 -5.05
CA ARG A 496 -8.84 11.33 -6.32
C ARG A 496 -7.82 11.74 -7.39
N ASP A 497 -6.79 12.50 -7.01
CA ASP A 497 -5.69 12.87 -7.89
C ASP A 497 -4.92 11.64 -8.40
N ALA A 498 -4.68 10.66 -7.54
CA ALA A 498 -4.07 9.39 -7.95
C ALA A 498 -4.95 8.66 -8.98
N LEU A 499 -6.26 8.60 -8.73
CA LEU A 499 -7.24 7.91 -9.58
C LEU A 499 -7.42 8.53 -10.97
N LYS A 500 -6.97 9.76 -11.22
CA LYS A 500 -7.02 10.39 -12.56
C LYS A 500 -6.23 9.63 -13.62
N SER A 501 -5.18 8.91 -13.21
CA SER A 501 -4.29 8.19 -14.13
C SER A 501 -4.23 6.69 -13.90
N LEU A 502 -4.83 6.20 -12.80
CA LEU A 502 -4.99 4.78 -12.54
C LEU A 502 -6.21 4.24 -13.30
N SER A 503 -6.04 3.09 -13.94
CA SER A 503 -7.09 2.43 -14.73
C SER A 503 -7.44 1.11 -14.07
N PRO A 504 -8.74 0.78 -13.90
CA PRO A 504 -9.18 -0.42 -13.20
C PRO A 504 -8.68 -1.73 -13.82
N TYR A 505 -8.40 -1.74 -15.14
CA TYR A 505 -7.98 -2.96 -15.86
C TYR A 505 -6.48 -3.00 -16.18
N GLN A 506 -5.79 -1.86 -16.12
CA GLN A 506 -4.34 -1.80 -16.38
C GLN A 506 -3.52 -1.72 -15.08
N HIS A 507 -4.12 -1.16 -14.04
CA HIS A 507 -3.49 -0.88 -12.75
C HIS A 507 -4.38 -1.39 -11.62
N THR A 508 -5.00 -2.57 -11.79
CA THR A 508 -6.08 -3.09 -10.94
C THR A 508 -5.78 -2.97 -9.45
N GLU A 509 -4.63 -3.45 -9.00
CA GLU A 509 -4.22 -3.38 -7.60
C GLU A 509 -4.09 -1.94 -7.08
N ARG A 510 -3.32 -1.10 -7.77
CA ARG A 510 -3.10 0.29 -7.36
C ARG A 510 -4.39 1.12 -7.39
N TRP A 511 -5.24 0.85 -8.38
CA TRP A 511 -6.55 1.47 -8.50
C TRP A 511 -7.46 1.04 -7.34
N ALA A 512 -7.49 -0.25 -7.01
CA ALA A 512 -8.24 -0.80 -5.88
C ALA A 512 -7.78 -0.16 -4.56
N ASP A 513 -6.47 -0.13 -4.28
CA ASP A 513 -5.92 0.54 -3.09
C ASP A 513 -6.33 2.02 -2.99
N ALA A 514 -6.30 2.77 -4.10
CA ALA A 514 -6.68 4.17 -4.10
C ALA A 514 -8.19 4.39 -3.91
N ILE A 515 -9.04 3.50 -4.47
CA ILE A 515 -10.49 3.50 -4.24
C ILE A 515 -10.80 3.14 -2.78
N SER A 516 -10.23 2.05 -2.28
CA SER A 516 -10.36 1.62 -0.89
C SER A 516 -9.89 2.72 0.08
N GLY A 517 -8.75 3.35 -0.19
CA GLY A 517 -8.25 4.49 0.59
C GLY A 517 -9.21 5.68 0.58
N LEU A 518 -9.79 6.03 -0.57
CA LEU A 518 -10.80 7.08 -0.68
C LEU A 518 -12.07 6.75 0.11
N ALA A 519 -12.62 5.55 -0.09
CA ALA A 519 -13.84 5.07 0.58
C ALA A 519 -13.65 4.99 2.10
N ARG A 520 -12.51 4.48 2.55
CA ARG A 520 -12.13 4.45 3.98
C ARG A 520 -12.06 5.84 4.58
N THR A 521 -11.48 6.81 3.85
CA THR A 521 -11.44 8.22 4.29
C THR A 521 -12.85 8.79 4.45
N MET A 522 -13.75 8.50 3.51
CA MET A 522 -15.16 8.92 3.59
C MET A 522 -15.90 8.26 4.76
N GLN A 523 -15.70 6.95 4.97
CA GLN A 523 -16.27 6.20 6.08
C GLN A 523 -15.80 6.75 7.43
N LEU A 524 -14.50 6.97 7.59
CA LEU A 524 -13.92 7.58 8.79
C LEU A 524 -14.46 8.99 9.00
N PHE A 525 -14.49 9.83 7.97
CA PHE A 525 -15.00 11.19 8.09
C PHE A 525 -16.49 11.23 8.45
N SER A 526 -17.28 10.26 7.97
CA SER A 526 -18.70 10.15 8.32
C SER A 526 -18.95 9.93 9.81
N SER A 527 -17.97 9.40 10.56
CA SER A 527 -18.09 9.26 12.02
C SER A 527 -18.20 10.62 12.72
N TYR A 528 -17.62 11.67 12.12
CA TYR A 528 -17.64 13.06 12.60
C TYR A 528 -18.84 13.87 12.07
N SER A 529 -19.69 13.27 11.23
CA SER A 529 -20.90 13.91 10.69
C SER A 529 -22.16 13.13 11.09
N THR A 530 -23.30 13.82 11.11
CA THR A 530 -24.63 13.18 11.20
C THR A 530 -25.18 12.77 9.83
N LYS A 531 -24.59 13.26 8.74
CA LYS A 531 -25.03 12.96 7.37
C LYS A 531 -24.47 11.60 6.92
N THR A 532 -25.33 10.75 6.36
CA THR A 532 -24.93 9.44 5.81
C THR A 532 -24.44 9.49 4.36
N THR A 533 -24.38 10.67 3.73
CA THR A 533 -24.04 10.84 2.30
C THR A 533 -22.66 10.30 1.95
N LEU A 534 -21.65 10.61 2.77
CA LEU A 534 -20.28 10.11 2.59
C LEU A 534 -20.18 8.60 2.80
N LEU A 535 -20.95 8.07 3.75
CA LEU A 535 -20.95 6.65 4.05
C LEU A 535 -21.61 5.84 2.92
N LYS A 536 -22.69 6.36 2.30
CA LYS A 536 -23.29 5.79 1.09
C LYS A 536 -22.32 5.78 -0.09
N LYS A 537 -21.55 6.85 -0.28
CA LYS A 537 -20.50 6.89 -1.31
C LYS A 537 -19.36 5.92 -1.04
N ALA A 538 -18.98 5.73 0.22
CA ALA A 538 -18.01 4.70 0.57
C ALA A 538 -18.50 3.31 0.17
N VAL A 539 -19.78 2.99 0.45
CA VAL A 539 -20.43 1.74 -0.02
C VAL A 539 -20.37 1.63 -1.55
N GLU A 540 -20.80 2.66 -2.29
CA GLU A 540 -20.75 2.67 -3.77
C GLU A 540 -19.33 2.46 -4.32
N LEU A 541 -18.32 3.05 -3.68
CA LEU A 541 -16.92 2.90 -4.08
C LEU A 541 -16.40 1.48 -3.84
N TYR A 542 -16.70 0.87 -2.69
CA TYR A 542 -16.32 -0.52 -2.43
C TYR A 542 -17.07 -1.50 -3.33
N GLU A 543 -18.34 -1.26 -3.64
CA GLU A 543 -19.08 -2.08 -4.61
C GLU A 543 -18.44 -2.00 -6.00
N LYS A 544 -18.07 -0.79 -6.45
CA LYS A 544 -17.34 -0.59 -7.72
C LYS A 544 -15.97 -1.26 -7.71
N GLU A 545 -15.29 -1.30 -6.56
CA GLU A 545 -14.03 -2.02 -6.41
C GLU A 545 -14.23 -3.53 -6.61
N LEU A 546 -15.26 -4.11 -5.98
CA LEU A 546 -15.61 -5.53 -6.11
C LEU A 546 -16.10 -5.91 -7.52
N ASP A 547 -16.67 -4.98 -8.28
CA ASP A 547 -17.05 -5.19 -9.69
C ASP A 547 -15.83 -5.34 -10.62
N VAL A 548 -14.69 -4.78 -10.23
CA VAL A 548 -13.44 -4.80 -11.01
C VAL A 548 -12.53 -5.95 -10.58
N LEU A 549 -12.49 -6.24 -9.28
CA LEU A 549 -11.64 -7.30 -8.72
C LEU A 549 -12.18 -8.68 -9.05
N ASP A 550 -11.31 -9.55 -9.55
CA ASP A 550 -11.64 -10.96 -9.72
C ASP A 550 -11.30 -11.73 -8.45
N LYS A 551 -12.28 -12.51 -7.96
CA LYS A 551 -12.19 -13.24 -6.69
C LYS A 551 -11.10 -14.32 -6.70
N ASP A 552 -10.78 -14.87 -7.86
CA ASP A 552 -9.78 -15.94 -8.02
C ASP A 552 -8.40 -15.38 -8.41
N GLU A 553 -8.33 -14.30 -9.19
CA GLU A 553 -7.06 -13.66 -9.56
C GLU A 553 -6.50 -12.74 -8.47
N GLN A 554 -7.36 -12.02 -7.74
CA GLN A 554 -6.96 -11.10 -6.66
C GLN A 554 -7.71 -11.39 -5.34
N PRO A 555 -7.64 -12.62 -4.79
CA PRO A 555 -8.43 -13.02 -3.64
C PRO A 555 -8.21 -12.12 -2.43
N MET A 556 -6.97 -11.74 -2.14
CA MET A 556 -6.66 -10.90 -0.97
C MET A 556 -7.26 -9.49 -1.06
N LEU A 557 -7.18 -8.86 -2.23
CA LEU A 557 -7.79 -7.53 -2.45
C LEU A 557 -9.32 -7.63 -2.37
N TRP A 558 -9.90 -8.67 -2.98
CA TRP A 558 -11.34 -8.90 -2.96
C TRP A 558 -11.85 -9.10 -1.53
N GLY A 559 -11.17 -9.94 -0.72
CA GLY A 559 -11.52 -10.15 0.69
C GLY A 559 -11.46 -8.87 1.53
N ARG A 560 -10.44 -8.03 1.31
CA ARG A 560 -10.29 -6.71 1.97
C ARG A 560 -11.41 -5.76 1.58
N ALA A 561 -11.74 -5.66 0.30
CA ALA A 561 -12.84 -4.84 -0.19
C ALA A 561 -14.19 -5.30 0.39
N CYS A 562 -14.42 -6.62 0.51
CA CYS A 562 -15.59 -7.17 1.18
C CYS A 562 -15.65 -6.78 2.67
N ASN A 563 -14.58 -6.99 3.44
CA ASN A 563 -14.58 -6.62 4.86
C ASN A 563 -14.88 -5.12 5.05
N ASN A 564 -14.32 -4.27 4.20
CA ASN A 564 -14.54 -2.82 4.27
C ASN A 564 -15.96 -2.41 3.84
N LEU A 565 -16.50 -3.02 2.77
CA LEU A 565 -17.89 -2.83 2.34
C LEU A 565 -18.87 -3.22 3.44
N ALA A 566 -18.70 -4.41 4.02
CA ALA A 566 -19.54 -4.91 5.10
C ALA A 566 -19.49 -3.99 6.33
N SER A 567 -18.30 -3.45 6.64
CA SER A 567 -18.11 -2.47 7.70
C SER A 567 -18.87 -1.15 7.42
N ALA A 568 -18.79 -0.65 6.19
CA ALA A 568 -19.51 0.56 5.78
C ALA A 568 -21.03 0.35 5.82
N LEU A 569 -21.52 -0.81 5.39
CA LEU A 569 -22.94 -1.19 5.45
C LEU A 569 -23.46 -1.33 6.89
N PHE A 570 -22.67 -1.95 7.77
CA PHE A 570 -23.00 -2.07 9.19
C PHE A 570 -23.14 -0.69 9.84
N LEU A 571 -22.16 0.19 9.64
CA LEU A 571 -22.21 1.56 10.14
C LEU A 571 -23.38 2.35 9.53
N LEU A 572 -23.68 2.14 8.25
CA LEU A 572 -24.79 2.81 7.58
C LEU A 572 -26.13 2.38 8.16
N SER A 573 -26.28 1.08 8.46
CA SER A 573 -27.47 0.57 9.13
C SER A 573 -27.68 1.25 10.49
N ASP A 574 -26.64 1.30 11.32
CA ASP A 574 -26.67 1.94 12.63
C ASP A 574 -27.11 3.41 12.52
N ARG A 575 -26.51 4.17 11.60
CA ARG A 575 -26.83 5.59 11.37
C ARG A 575 -28.21 5.83 10.76
N GLU A 576 -28.81 4.84 10.11
CA GLU A 576 -30.16 4.93 9.54
C GLU A 576 -31.23 4.21 10.38
N GLY A 577 -30.96 4.01 11.67
CA GLY A 577 -31.94 3.47 12.63
C GLY A 577 -32.03 1.95 12.66
N GLY A 578 -30.92 1.26 12.39
CA GLY A 578 -30.84 -0.20 12.43
C GLY A 578 -31.61 -0.86 11.29
N LYS A 579 -31.40 -0.45 10.04
CA LYS A 579 -32.05 -1.07 8.88
C LYS A 579 -31.62 -2.54 8.70
N PRO A 580 -32.54 -3.52 8.79
CA PRO A 580 -32.20 -4.95 8.70
C PRO A 580 -31.61 -5.37 7.36
N ASP A 581 -32.08 -4.76 6.25
CA ASP A 581 -31.58 -5.10 4.91
C ASP A 581 -30.09 -4.80 4.77
N LEU A 582 -29.64 -3.67 5.32
CA LEU A 582 -28.22 -3.30 5.35
C LEU A 582 -27.40 -4.23 6.24
N LEU A 583 -27.97 -4.67 7.39
CA LEU A 583 -27.32 -5.63 8.28
C LEU A 583 -27.21 -7.03 7.65
N ARG A 584 -28.26 -7.51 6.98
CA ARG A 584 -28.23 -8.76 6.21
C ARG A 584 -27.15 -8.71 5.16
N ARG A 585 -27.07 -7.61 4.41
CA ARG A 585 -26.03 -7.42 3.40
C ARG A 585 -24.63 -7.39 4.02
N ALA A 586 -24.45 -6.71 5.16
CA ALA A 586 -23.17 -6.71 5.87
C ALA A 586 -22.75 -8.13 6.30
N VAL A 587 -23.68 -8.92 6.86
CA VAL A 587 -23.43 -10.33 7.26
C VAL A 587 -23.01 -11.18 6.05
N GLU A 588 -23.72 -11.09 4.93
CA GLU A 588 -23.35 -11.79 3.69
C GLU A 588 -21.92 -11.46 3.25
N VAL A 589 -21.59 -10.17 3.19
CA VAL A 589 -20.29 -9.71 2.68
C VAL A 589 -19.15 -10.01 3.66
N PHE A 590 -19.38 -9.94 4.99
CA PHE A 590 -18.39 -10.40 5.98
C PHE A 590 -18.13 -11.90 5.86
N SER A 591 -19.18 -12.71 5.64
CA SER A 591 -19.03 -14.15 5.42
C SER A 591 -18.18 -14.45 4.17
N ASP A 592 -18.39 -13.68 3.10
CA ASP A 592 -17.59 -13.78 1.87
C ASP A 592 -16.11 -13.44 2.10
N ALA A 593 -15.82 -12.38 2.87
CA ALA A 593 -14.46 -12.01 3.24
C ALA A 593 -13.78 -13.13 4.06
N LEU A 594 -14.46 -13.65 5.09
CA LEU A 594 -13.97 -14.74 5.93
C LEU A 594 -13.62 -15.99 5.10
N GLN A 595 -14.50 -16.39 4.19
CA GLN A 595 -14.24 -17.55 3.32
C GLN A 595 -13.01 -17.37 2.45
N ILE A 596 -12.74 -16.15 1.97
CA ILE A 596 -11.55 -15.85 1.19
C ILE A 596 -10.30 -15.91 2.04
N TYR A 597 -10.31 -15.29 3.23
CA TYR A 597 -9.16 -15.32 4.13
C TYR A 597 -8.83 -16.74 4.60
N ASP A 598 -9.84 -17.57 4.89
CA ASP A 598 -9.65 -18.99 5.22
C ASP A 598 -9.00 -19.77 4.06
N ARG A 599 -9.48 -19.57 2.83
CA ARG A 599 -8.91 -20.23 1.63
C ARG A 599 -7.47 -19.78 1.36
N ALA A 600 -7.16 -18.51 1.62
CA ALA A 600 -5.83 -17.95 1.46
C ALA A 600 -4.88 -18.28 2.63
N GLY A 601 -5.38 -18.85 3.73
CA GLY A 601 -4.59 -19.12 4.93
C GLY A 601 -4.22 -17.85 5.72
N ALA A 602 -4.90 -16.73 5.46
CA ALA A 602 -4.70 -15.43 6.11
C ALA A 602 -5.39 -15.40 7.48
N LYS A 603 -4.81 -16.13 8.45
CA LYS A 603 -5.45 -16.40 9.76
C LYS A 603 -5.83 -15.15 10.55
N GLU A 604 -4.97 -14.13 10.55
CA GLU A 604 -5.19 -12.91 11.31
C GLU A 604 -6.37 -12.12 10.75
N MET A 605 -6.39 -11.91 9.43
CA MET A 605 -7.53 -11.31 8.73
C MET A 605 -8.82 -12.12 8.88
N ALA A 606 -8.74 -13.46 8.86
CA ALA A 606 -9.89 -14.33 9.09
C ALA A 606 -10.49 -14.13 10.49
N VAL A 607 -9.67 -13.98 11.53
CA VAL A 607 -10.14 -13.69 12.90
C VAL A 607 -10.88 -12.36 12.96
N VAL A 608 -10.34 -11.31 12.32
CA VAL A 608 -11.00 -9.99 12.28
C VAL A 608 -12.34 -10.08 11.56
N ALA A 609 -12.38 -10.72 10.39
CA ALA A 609 -13.62 -10.88 9.62
C ALA A 609 -14.68 -11.70 10.38
N ASP A 610 -14.28 -12.77 11.08
CA ASP A 610 -15.17 -13.60 11.90
C ASP A 610 -15.74 -12.84 13.11
N ASN A 611 -14.92 -12.03 13.78
CA ASN A 611 -15.39 -11.17 14.88
C ASN A 611 -16.42 -10.14 14.38
N ASN A 612 -16.13 -9.48 13.27
CA ASN A 612 -17.04 -8.53 12.64
C ASN A 612 -18.35 -9.19 12.19
N LEU A 613 -18.27 -10.40 11.61
CA LEU A 613 -19.42 -11.20 11.20
C LEU A 613 -20.33 -11.50 12.39
N LYS A 614 -19.78 -12.09 13.47
CA LYS A 614 -20.53 -12.45 14.67
C LYS A 614 -21.24 -11.24 15.28
N ARG A 615 -20.57 -10.09 15.26
CA ARG A 615 -21.14 -8.82 15.73
C ARG A 615 -22.32 -8.39 14.86
N ALA A 616 -22.16 -8.39 13.54
CA ALA A 616 -23.23 -8.05 12.62
C ALA A 616 -24.44 -9.00 12.76
N GLU A 617 -24.20 -10.29 12.95
CA GLU A 617 -25.24 -11.30 13.21
C GLU A 617 -25.97 -11.05 14.54
N LYS A 618 -25.25 -10.70 15.62
CA LYS A 618 -25.85 -10.36 16.93
C LYS A 618 -26.80 -9.18 16.81
N ILE A 619 -26.38 -8.11 16.12
CA ILE A 619 -27.20 -6.90 15.93
C ILE A 619 -28.38 -7.19 15.00
N LEU A 620 -28.17 -7.87 13.88
CA LEU A 620 -29.23 -8.25 12.96
C LEU A 620 -30.34 -9.04 13.67
N LYS A 621 -29.95 -10.05 14.45
CA LYS A 621 -30.90 -10.87 15.22
C LYS A 621 -31.73 -10.02 16.19
N LYS A 622 -31.09 -9.08 16.91
CA LYS A 622 -31.79 -8.18 17.83
C LYS A 622 -32.79 -7.29 17.08
N THR A 623 -32.36 -6.69 15.97
CA THR A 623 -33.20 -5.83 15.13
C THR A 623 -34.39 -6.58 14.55
N GLU A 624 -34.20 -7.82 14.07
CA GLU A 624 -35.28 -8.66 13.54
C GLU A 624 -36.29 -9.04 14.63
N GLN A 625 -35.83 -9.35 15.84
CA GLN A 625 -36.72 -9.61 16.99
C GLN A 625 -37.53 -8.39 17.40
N GLU A 626 -36.93 -7.20 17.39
CA GLU A 626 -37.63 -5.94 17.68
C GLU A 626 -38.68 -5.62 16.62
N LEU A 627 -38.38 -5.87 15.34
CA LEU A 627 -39.34 -5.71 14.25
C LEU A 627 -40.51 -6.70 14.35
N GLU A 628 -40.24 -7.98 14.61
CA GLU A 628 -41.28 -8.98 14.79
C GLU A 628 -42.19 -8.62 15.98
N LYS A 629 -41.61 -8.13 17.07
CA LYS A 629 -42.37 -7.65 18.24
C LYS A 629 -43.24 -6.44 17.89
N ASN A 630 -42.71 -5.49 17.12
CA ASN A 630 -43.45 -4.30 16.68
C ASN A 630 -44.58 -4.65 15.71
N GLU A 631 -44.35 -5.58 14.77
CA GLU A 631 -45.38 -6.08 13.86
C GLU A 631 -46.50 -6.80 14.62
N ASN A 632 -46.15 -7.67 15.58
CA ASN A 632 -47.12 -8.34 16.42
C ASN A 632 -47.96 -7.35 17.24
N TRP A 633 -47.32 -6.34 17.84
CA TRP A 633 -48.01 -5.28 18.57
C TRP A 633 -48.95 -4.46 17.69
N LEU A 634 -48.53 -4.10 16.47
CA LEU A 634 -49.38 -3.40 15.50
C LEU A 634 -50.59 -4.25 15.10
N ASN A 635 -50.37 -5.54 14.84
CA ASN A 635 -51.44 -6.48 14.50
C ASN A 635 -52.46 -6.62 15.64
N ASP A 636 -52.01 -6.64 16.89
CA ASP A 636 -52.90 -6.69 18.06
C ASP A 636 -53.73 -5.40 18.22
N ILE A 637 -53.15 -4.22 17.94
CA ILE A 637 -53.89 -2.95 17.93
C ILE A 637 -54.92 -2.92 16.80
N LEU A 638 -54.54 -3.35 15.60
CA LEU A 638 -55.44 -3.40 14.44
C LEU A 638 -56.61 -4.36 14.69
N LYS A 639 -56.37 -5.53 15.30
CA LYS A 639 -57.45 -6.44 15.74
C LYS A 639 -58.37 -5.79 16.78
N ASN A 640 -57.81 -5.25 17.86
CA ASN A 640 -58.60 -4.63 18.93
C ASN A 640 -59.41 -3.40 18.46
N SER A 641 -58.91 -2.65 17.47
CA SER A 641 -59.63 -1.53 16.86
C SER A 641 -60.74 -1.98 15.91
N SER A 642 -60.53 -3.07 15.16
CA SER A 642 -61.58 -3.69 14.34
C SER A 642 -62.72 -4.27 15.19
N GLU A 643 -62.39 -4.91 16.32
CA GLU A 643 -63.37 -5.43 17.27
C GLU A 643 -64.18 -4.30 17.93
N LYS A 644 -63.54 -3.17 18.27
CA LYS A 644 -64.23 -1.98 18.80
C LYS A 644 -65.10 -1.25 17.76
N GLN A 645 -64.78 -1.33 16.47
CA GLN A 645 -65.64 -0.80 15.41
C GLN A 645 -66.86 -1.70 15.17
N GLU A 646 -66.72 -3.03 15.28
CA GLU A 646 -67.84 -3.96 15.22
C GLU A 646 -68.77 -3.84 16.45
N GLU A 647 -68.22 -3.62 17.66
CA GLU A 647 -69.03 -3.34 18.85
C GLU A 647 -69.77 -1.99 18.75
N ASN A 648 -69.14 -0.93 18.23
CA ASN A 648 -69.80 0.37 18.06
C ASN A 648 -70.80 0.40 16.88
N ALA A 649 -70.66 -0.47 15.88
CA ALA A 649 -71.67 -0.66 14.83
C ALA A 649 -72.96 -1.33 15.36
N SER A 650 -72.93 -1.90 16.58
CA SER A 650 -74.09 -2.51 17.24
C SER A 650 -74.85 -1.57 18.20
N VAL A 651 -74.43 -0.29 18.32
CA VAL A 651 -75.07 0.69 19.20
C VAL A 651 -75.62 1.89 18.40
N SER A 652 -76.95 1.83 18.21
CA SER A 652 -77.93 2.87 17.81
C SER A 652 -77.75 3.65 16.51
N ASP A 653 -78.58 3.29 15.53
CA ASP A 653 -79.24 4.21 14.60
C ASP A 653 -80.03 5.27 15.39
N ASP A 654 -79.56 6.52 15.35
CA ASP A 654 -80.31 7.80 15.44
C ASP A 654 -79.46 8.86 16.15
N GLN A 655 -78.48 9.45 15.45
CA GLN A 655 -78.15 10.89 15.49
C GLN A 655 -77.28 11.26 14.28
N PRO A 656 -77.46 12.45 13.67
CA PRO A 656 -76.78 12.81 12.43
C PRO A 656 -75.28 13.07 12.66
N LEU A 657 -74.46 12.44 11.83
CA LEU A 657 -73.00 12.61 11.77
C LEU A 657 -72.63 14.06 11.43
N THR A 658 -72.04 14.79 12.37
CA THR A 658 -71.26 16.00 12.06
C THR A 658 -69.80 15.61 11.86
N PHE A 659 -69.28 15.97 10.69
CA PHE A 659 -67.85 15.92 10.36
C PHE A 659 -67.04 16.71 11.38
N GLU A 660 -66.20 16.04 12.17
CA GLU A 660 -64.91 16.56 12.67
C GLU A 660 -64.23 15.51 13.56
N ARG A 661 -63.19 14.86 13.01
CA ARG A 661 -61.91 14.53 13.66
C ARG A 661 -61.13 13.51 12.82
N ILE A 662 -60.48 14.04 11.78
CA ILE A 662 -59.23 13.50 11.24
C ILE A 662 -58.24 14.66 11.30
N ALA A 663 -57.00 14.35 11.68
CA ALA A 663 -55.84 15.22 11.86
C ALA A 663 -55.83 16.02 13.18
N VAL A 664 -54.90 15.68 14.09
CA VAL A 664 -53.69 16.49 14.34
C VAL A 664 -52.63 15.55 14.93
N PHE A 665 -51.62 15.20 14.12
CA PHE A 665 -50.31 14.76 14.56
C PHE A 665 -49.32 15.49 13.65
N GLU A 666 -49.13 16.77 13.94
CA GLU A 666 -48.05 17.62 13.43
C GLU A 666 -48.09 18.90 14.29
N GLU A 667 -46.92 19.50 14.52
CA GLU A 667 -46.60 20.61 15.44
C GLU A 667 -46.19 20.19 16.86
N LEU A 668 -44.95 19.71 16.97
CA LEU A 668 -44.07 20.07 18.08
C LEU A 668 -42.90 20.84 17.49
N ASP A 669 -43.00 22.17 17.50
CA ASP A 669 -41.86 23.07 17.61
C ASP A 669 -42.32 24.33 18.39
N ASP A 670 -41.38 24.81 19.21
CA ASP A 670 -41.23 26.14 19.80
C ASP A 670 -41.80 26.50 21.20
N GLU A 671 -40.83 26.64 22.12
CA GLU A 671 -40.59 27.71 23.12
C GLU A 671 -41.51 27.88 24.37
N ASP A 672 -40.95 27.60 25.57
CA ASP A 672 -40.45 28.61 26.54
C ASP A 672 -40.29 28.04 27.98
N ASP A 673 -39.04 28.06 28.50
CA ASP A 673 -38.62 28.66 29.79
C ASP A 673 -37.11 28.43 30.08
#